data_AF-A0A6S6QQ20-F1
#
_entry.id   AF-A0A6S6QQ20-F1
#
_cell.length_a   1.000
_cell.length_b   1.000
_cell.length_c   1.000
_cell.angle_alpha   90.00
_cell.angle_beta   90.00
_cell.angle_gamma   90.00
#
_symmetry.space_group_name_H-M   'P 1'
#
loop_
_entity.id
_entity.type
_entity.pdbx_description
1 polymer ?
#
loop_
_entity_poly.entity_id
_entity_poly.type
_entity_poly.pdbx_seq_one_letter_code
_entity_poly.pdbx_strand_id
1 'polypeptide(L)'
;MSSAIKCFNTRKTCPVLNDFDEEVFTVRFSEASDHYPSAEIEALPAIENVSFTASIVSLGENLGTRASLVITFSDFPYSDSGGFDKYLADRPYNPYEQGTFFGKLRGRHRSLRGKAIRWIKGEVGQTLDQMEIRHFFVDSFEGPSPEGKFTITAKDALKFADDERSQAPRIIDGFLNGAIDADDVTAVLSPAGIGNEKYPAASTGSPSTHYFAIFGGNEVVKVTNRSGDTLTILRGQRNTPAVAHEAQDRVQLPFFHESELPEVILKDLLVNYCGLSEDFIPFESWQAESATKLSQVYTVFIGDPTGCNKLISELVQVCGLAVFWDDLAAQIRFQVLGVIATDAALFDRSNIIENTLQISDAPERRASQVLVYFAPINPLKSVEDPENYRSIANVFSLDAEEDYGSPAVKKIFARWIADFGRQPAERVGAIQLGRFVDPPRQIQLAVHREEFVPPVLGGGYQVMDPICLQDETGAPVSVPIQVTRLIPTPDRYIVEASEMLFTVLDDFDPTDRSIIIEGNRYNVDLRDAYNQLYPDPSPGNTVTCIIEENVIVGSLNADLPSFDIGTWPSEAGTATRSSGSPVLTALSFNAVTAGLAPGMFVRGTGIQTGSKIVSVDSSSQITLDKNAQSSGSGGAVTVWTVILNVINRGRFEGKGGDGGKGSTSPQNGGPGGTALKARTPFNLDNSEGEGWGGGGGGGDGGAIDLRARGGGGGAGATPGLGAPDRDGVKRAQDGTTESGGFGGSLDSAGGRGGDPGQPGQLGPGPGPDRGAGGPAGLAIDGVSYVNFVGASGDLRGAQTN
;
A
#
# COMPACT_ATOMS: atom_id res chain seq x y z
N MET A 1 51.25 6.40 10.60
CA MET A 1 52.50 7.05 10.11
C MET A 1 52.32 8.56 10.21
N SER A 2 53.23 9.29 10.86
CA SER A 2 53.15 10.76 10.94
C SER A 2 53.62 11.39 9.63
N SER A 3 52.76 12.12 8.93
CA SER A 3 53.17 12.90 7.76
C SER A 3 54.04 14.08 8.17
N ALA A 4 54.97 14.50 7.31
CA ALA A 4 55.86 15.65 7.56
C ALA A 4 55.10 16.99 7.64
N ILE A 5 53.86 17.03 7.14
CA ILE A 5 52.96 18.18 7.19
C ILE A 5 51.67 17.70 7.86
N LYS A 6 51.15 18.44 8.85
CA LYS A 6 49.84 18.13 9.47
C LYS A 6 48.74 18.10 8.41
N CYS A 7 47.75 17.22 8.55
CA CYS A 7 46.63 17.13 7.60
C CYS A 7 45.81 18.44 7.54
N PHE A 8 44.88 18.55 6.60
CA PHE A 8 43.99 19.71 6.47
C PHE A 8 42.60 19.43 7.06
N ASN A 9 42.50 18.49 8.01
CA ASN A 9 41.25 17.99 8.59
C ASN A 9 40.18 17.63 7.53
N THR A 10 40.59 16.89 6.49
CA THR A 10 39.66 16.37 5.48
C THR A 10 39.87 14.88 5.29
N ARG A 11 38.81 14.13 4.92
CA ARG A 11 38.89 12.69 4.62
C ARG A 11 39.98 12.31 3.61
N LYS A 12 40.38 13.22 2.71
CA LYS A 12 41.45 12.97 1.73
C LYS A 12 42.84 13.09 2.35
N THR A 13 43.02 14.02 3.29
CA THR A 13 44.33 14.43 3.80
C THR A 13 44.66 13.85 5.16
N CYS A 14 43.65 13.39 5.92
CA CYS A 14 43.84 12.71 7.19
C CYS A 14 44.35 11.27 6.97
N PRO A 15 45.51 10.88 7.53
CA PRO A 15 46.07 9.55 7.37
C PRO A 15 45.37 8.48 8.22
N VAL A 16 44.69 8.88 9.30
CA VAL A 16 43.93 8.00 10.20
C VAL A 16 42.48 8.45 10.19
N LEU A 17 41.62 7.69 9.50
CA LEU A 17 40.19 8.03 9.37
C LEU A 17 39.39 7.76 10.65
N ASN A 18 39.85 6.85 11.51
CA ASN A 18 39.16 6.54 12.77
C ASN A 18 39.24 7.69 13.79
N ASP A 19 40.26 8.56 13.66
CA ASP A 19 40.45 9.75 14.50
C ASP A 19 39.96 11.03 13.80
N PHE A 20 39.26 10.91 12.65
CA PHE A 20 38.71 12.04 11.91
C PHE A 20 37.38 12.46 12.52
N ASP A 21 37.35 13.68 13.07
CA ASP A 21 36.13 14.31 13.57
C ASP A 21 35.48 15.14 12.46
N GLU A 22 34.29 14.72 12.00
CA GLU A 22 33.58 15.39 10.91
C GLU A 22 32.75 16.57 11.43
N GLU A 23 33.32 17.76 11.34
CA GLU A 23 32.63 19.02 11.68
C GLU A 23 32.06 19.70 10.43
N VAL A 24 30.92 20.39 10.59
CA VAL A 24 30.33 21.20 9.52
C VAL A 24 30.94 22.60 9.54
N PHE A 25 31.67 22.95 8.48
CA PHE A 25 32.18 24.31 8.26
C PHE A 25 31.39 24.99 7.14
N THR A 26 30.82 26.17 7.44
CA THR A 26 29.99 26.92 6.47
C THR A 26 30.78 28.09 5.88
N VAL A 27 30.97 28.07 4.55
CA VAL A 27 31.51 29.21 3.78
C VAL A 27 30.37 29.93 3.08
N ARG A 28 30.37 31.26 3.10
CA ARG A 28 29.40 32.10 2.40
C ARG A 28 30.08 32.85 1.27
N PHE A 29 29.39 32.93 0.13
CA PHE A 29 29.82 33.69 -1.03
C PHE A 29 28.72 34.67 -1.41
N SER A 30 29.12 35.84 -1.91
CA SER A 30 28.21 36.88 -2.42
C SER A 30 28.58 37.26 -3.84
N GLU A 31 27.64 37.89 -4.54
CA GLU A 31 27.95 38.63 -5.77
C GLU A 31 28.85 39.82 -5.42
N ALA A 32 29.78 40.13 -6.33
CA ALA A 32 30.60 41.32 -6.20
C ALA A 32 29.71 42.56 -6.39
N SER A 33 29.53 43.36 -5.34
CA SER A 33 28.77 44.61 -5.41
C SER A 33 29.50 45.72 -4.67
N ASP A 34 29.30 46.97 -5.14
CA ASP A 34 29.91 48.16 -4.54
C ASP A 34 29.35 48.47 -3.14
N HIS A 35 28.21 47.89 -2.77
CA HIS A 35 27.47 48.19 -1.54
C HIS A 35 27.05 46.93 -0.78
N TYR A 36 27.97 45.98 -0.59
CA TYR A 36 27.72 44.80 0.24
C TYR A 36 27.81 45.15 1.74
N PRO A 37 26.78 44.86 2.57
CA PRO A 37 26.79 45.14 4.01
C PRO A 37 27.69 44.15 4.78
N SER A 38 28.99 44.20 4.50
CA SER A 38 30.01 43.29 5.05
C SER A 38 30.16 43.35 6.58
N ALA A 39 29.66 44.41 7.23
CA ALA A 39 29.66 44.54 8.68
C ALA A 39 28.62 43.64 9.37
N GLU A 40 27.57 43.23 8.65
CA GLU A 40 26.45 42.45 9.19
C GLU A 40 26.48 40.99 8.72
N ILE A 41 26.92 40.74 7.48
CA ILE A 41 26.99 39.41 6.89
C ILE A 41 28.41 39.17 6.33
N GLU A 42 29.13 38.22 6.93
CA GLU A 42 30.46 37.81 6.45
C GLU A 42 30.32 36.86 5.24
N ALA A 43 30.73 37.33 4.06
CA ALA A 43 30.74 36.55 2.82
C ALA A 43 31.91 36.96 1.89
N LEU A 44 32.36 36.02 1.07
CA LEU A 44 33.42 36.22 0.08
C LEU A 44 32.81 36.64 -1.28
N PRO A 45 33.15 37.81 -1.84
CA PRO A 45 32.54 38.33 -3.06
C PRO A 45 33.14 37.65 -4.31
N ALA A 46 32.70 36.42 -4.58
CA ALA A 46 33.26 35.56 -5.62
C ALA A 46 32.23 35.03 -6.62
N ILE A 47 30.94 35.31 -6.43
CA ILE A 47 29.89 34.83 -7.35
C ILE A 47 29.88 35.71 -8.60
N GLU A 48 30.07 35.08 -9.78
CA GLU A 48 29.91 35.74 -11.08
C GLU A 48 28.49 35.60 -11.62
N ASN A 49 27.87 34.44 -11.43
CA ASN A 49 26.56 34.15 -11.97
C ASN A 49 25.84 33.06 -11.16
N VAL A 50 24.53 33.22 -11.01
CA VAL A 50 23.62 32.21 -10.45
C VAL A 50 22.51 31.94 -11.44
N SER A 51 22.41 30.70 -11.92
CA SER A 51 21.33 30.23 -12.79
C SER A 51 20.46 29.23 -12.06
N PHE A 52 19.17 29.52 -11.97
CA PHE A 52 18.17 28.67 -11.30
C PHE A 52 17.14 28.16 -12.30
N THR A 53 16.87 26.85 -12.25
CA THR A 53 15.77 26.20 -12.95
C THR A 53 14.87 25.54 -11.92
N ALA A 54 13.61 25.97 -11.85
CA ALA A 54 12.62 25.42 -10.93
C ALA A 54 12.26 23.96 -11.27
N SER A 55 11.91 23.19 -10.23
CA SER A 55 11.37 21.82 -10.36
C SER A 55 9.97 21.84 -10.96
N ILE A 56 9.60 20.76 -11.65
CA ILE A 56 8.24 20.53 -12.14
C ILE A 56 7.65 19.37 -11.33
N VAL A 57 6.57 19.63 -10.62
CA VAL A 57 5.78 18.61 -9.92
C VAL A 57 5.00 17.81 -10.96
N SER A 58 5.17 16.50 -10.92
CA SER A 58 4.33 15.59 -11.69
C SER A 58 3.14 15.16 -10.84
N LEU A 59 1.97 15.17 -11.45
CA LEU A 59 0.70 14.91 -10.77
C LEU A 59 0.26 13.49 -11.12
N GLY A 60 0.52 12.52 -10.23
CA GLY A 60 0.00 11.16 -10.35
C GLY A 60 0.64 10.33 -11.47
N GLU A 61 1.87 10.65 -11.87
CA GLU A 61 2.60 9.88 -12.89
C GLU A 61 3.99 9.46 -12.44
N ASN A 62 4.78 10.40 -11.91
CA ASN A 62 6.16 10.15 -11.50
C ASN A 62 6.62 11.20 -10.50
N LEU A 63 7.92 11.17 -10.25
CA LEU A 63 8.60 12.00 -9.27
C LEU A 63 8.86 13.46 -9.75
N GLY A 64 8.49 13.81 -10.98
CA GLY A 64 8.68 15.14 -11.56
C GLY A 64 10.12 15.43 -12.00
N THR A 65 10.37 16.68 -12.39
CA THR A 65 11.73 17.13 -12.76
C THR A 65 12.41 17.86 -11.60
N ARG A 66 13.73 17.71 -11.53
CA ARG A 66 14.52 18.21 -10.40
C ARG A 66 14.91 19.67 -10.59
N ALA A 67 14.79 20.46 -9.52
CA ALA A 67 15.30 21.81 -9.50
C ALA A 67 16.83 21.79 -9.68
N SER A 68 17.37 22.80 -10.35
CA SER A 68 18.79 22.92 -10.66
C SER A 68 19.29 24.31 -10.32
N LEU A 69 20.39 24.37 -9.59
CA LEU A 69 21.11 25.60 -9.29
C LEU A 69 22.53 25.47 -9.81
N VAL A 70 22.93 26.34 -10.72
CA VAL A 70 24.29 26.40 -11.26
C VAL A 70 24.90 27.72 -10.82
N ILE A 71 25.99 27.65 -10.07
CA ILE A 71 26.71 28.82 -9.57
C ILE A 71 28.10 28.83 -10.18
N THR A 72 28.49 29.94 -10.78
CA THR A 72 29.84 30.17 -11.29
C THR A 72 30.55 31.17 -10.39
N PHE A 73 31.75 30.80 -9.95
CA PHE A 73 32.60 31.60 -9.10
C PHE A 73 33.89 32.00 -9.83
N SER A 74 34.38 33.20 -9.52
CA SER A 74 35.75 33.62 -9.78
C SER A 74 36.65 33.12 -8.64
N ASP A 75 37.76 32.50 -8.99
CA ASP A 75 38.76 32.00 -8.05
C ASP A 75 39.74 33.12 -7.65
N PHE A 76 40.28 33.04 -6.45
CA PHE A 76 41.10 34.10 -5.85
C PHE A 76 42.16 33.55 -4.89
N PRO A 77 43.29 34.26 -4.69
CA PRO A 77 44.26 33.92 -3.67
C PRO A 77 43.62 33.94 -2.27
N TYR A 78 43.88 32.92 -1.45
CA TYR A 78 43.25 32.80 -0.14
C TYR A 78 44.25 32.42 0.96
N SER A 79 44.15 33.08 2.10
CA SER A 79 45.09 32.95 3.21
C SER A 79 44.87 31.72 4.10
N ASP A 80 43.84 30.90 3.85
CA ASP A 80 43.41 29.80 4.74
C ASP A 80 43.02 30.25 6.17
N SER A 81 42.75 31.54 6.35
CA SER A 81 42.26 32.13 7.60
C SER A 81 40.78 31.77 7.86
N GLY A 82 40.23 32.15 9.02
CA GLY A 82 38.81 31.90 9.33
C GLY A 82 38.45 30.47 9.70
N GLY A 83 39.43 29.63 10.06
CA GLY A 83 39.21 28.24 10.49
C GLY A 83 39.23 27.19 9.37
N PHE A 84 39.51 27.60 8.13
CA PHE A 84 39.60 26.71 6.97
C PHE A 84 40.79 25.73 7.06
N ASP A 85 41.84 26.12 7.77
CA ASP A 85 42.97 25.27 8.15
C ASP A 85 43.25 25.37 9.66
N LYS A 86 42.91 24.32 10.41
CA LYS A 86 43.13 24.24 11.86
C LYS A 86 44.61 24.38 12.26
N TYR A 87 45.53 24.03 11.36
CA TYR A 87 46.97 24.03 11.61
C TYR A 87 47.70 25.12 10.81
N LEU A 88 47.01 26.23 10.50
CA LEU A 88 47.54 27.35 9.73
C LEU A 88 48.88 27.87 10.27
N ALA A 89 49.01 28.02 11.60
CA ALA A 89 50.23 28.50 12.24
C ALA A 89 51.43 27.54 12.12
N ASP A 90 51.17 26.26 11.84
CA ASP A 90 52.20 25.23 11.67
C ASP A 90 52.66 25.10 10.19
N ARG A 91 52.15 25.93 9.27
CA ARG A 91 52.47 25.85 7.84
C ARG A 91 53.84 26.49 7.57
N PRO A 92 54.76 25.79 6.85
CA PRO A 92 56.10 26.31 6.56
C PRO A 92 56.13 27.29 5.37
N TYR A 93 54.98 27.75 4.88
CA TYR A 93 54.82 28.61 3.72
C TYR A 93 53.69 29.62 3.95
N ASN A 94 53.68 30.75 3.23
CA ASN A 94 52.58 31.70 3.24
C ASN A 94 51.43 31.16 2.36
N PRO A 95 50.27 30.76 2.93
CA PRO A 95 49.21 30.16 2.14
C PRO A 95 48.59 31.14 1.15
N TYR A 96 48.63 32.46 1.41
CA TYR A 96 48.08 33.46 0.49
C TYR A 96 48.84 33.53 -0.84
N GLU A 97 50.15 33.27 -0.81
CA GLU A 97 51.02 33.26 -1.99
C GLU A 97 51.01 31.90 -2.71
N GLN A 98 50.42 30.86 -2.11
CA GLN A 98 50.47 29.50 -2.61
C GLN A 98 49.08 28.93 -2.92
N GLY A 99 48.64 29.17 -4.15
CA GLY A 99 47.40 28.65 -4.72
C GLY A 99 46.17 29.50 -4.41
N THR A 100 45.03 29.05 -4.91
CA THR A 100 43.76 29.77 -4.87
C THR A 100 42.74 29.05 -3.97
N PHE A 101 41.65 29.71 -3.59
CA PHE A 101 40.62 29.13 -2.72
C PHE A 101 40.07 27.82 -3.29
N PHE A 102 39.55 27.83 -4.52
CA PHE A 102 38.94 26.64 -5.11
C PHE A 102 39.97 25.59 -5.52
N GLY A 103 41.19 26.03 -5.89
CA GLY A 103 42.32 25.15 -6.10
C GLY A 103 42.67 24.33 -4.84
N LYS A 104 42.72 25.00 -3.68
CA LYS A 104 42.93 24.35 -2.38
C LYS A 104 41.77 23.46 -1.99
N LEU A 105 40.52 23.91 -2.17
CA LEU A 105 39.33 23.12 -1.87
C LEU A 105 39.34 21.78 -2.64
N ARG A 106 39.59 21.81 -3.94
CA ARG A 106 39.73 20.61 -4.79
C ARG A 106 40.96 19.77 -4.40
N GLY A 107 42.05 20.40 -4.01
CA GLY A 107 43.24 19.74 -3.47
C GLY A 107 42.93 18.92 -2.21
N ARG A 108 42.04 19.42 -1.35
CA ARG A 108 41.73 18.88 -0.01
C ARG A 108 40.53 17.94 0.03
N HIS A 109 39.57 18.05 -0.88
CA HIS A 109 38.39 17.18 -0.92
C HIS A 109 38.44 16.23 -2.13
N ARG A 110 38.06 14.95 -1.92
CA ARG A 110 37.90 14.00 -3.04
C ARG A 110 36.64 14.31 -3.84
N SER A 111 35.58 14.69 -3.15
CA SER A 111 34.29 15.04 -3.72
C SER A 111 33.58 16.02 -2.79
N LEU A 112 32.79 16.91 -3.38
CA LEU A 112 31.84 17.80 -2.69
C LEU A 112 30.40 17.32 -2.86
N ARG A 113 30.18 16.23 -3.62
CA ARG A 113 28.85 15.71 -3.93
C ARG A 113 28.08 15.32 -2.67
N GLY A 114 26.80 15.65 -2.64
CA GLY A 114 25.89 15.43 -1.51
C GLY A 114 26.06 16.43 -0.36
N LYS A 115 27.03 17.36 -0.42
CA LYS A 115 27.13 18.44 0.58
C LYS A 115 26.04 19.47 0.33
N ALA A 116 25.47 20.00 1.41
CA ALA A 116 24.40 20.98 1.36
C ALA A 116 24.89 22.33 0.82
N ILE A 117 24.08 22.98 0.00
CA ILE A 117 24.28 24.34 -0.47
C ILE A 117 22.97 25.10 -0.35
N ARG A 118 23.07 26.36 0.09
CA ARG A 118 21.91 27.22 0.32
C ARG A 118 22.00 28.43 -0.60
N TRP A 119 20.92 28.72 -1.30
CA TRP A 119 20.78 29.97 -2.04
C TRP A 119 19.94 30.93 -1.23
N ILE A 120 20.54 32.07 -0.85
CA ILE A 120 19.94 33.05 0.04
C ILE A 120 19.66 34.32 -0.78
N LYS A 121 18.42 34.80 -0.73
CA LYS A 121 18.00 36.06 -1.35
C LYS A 121 17.24 36.90 -0.33
N GLY A 122 17.57 38.19 -0.26
CA GLY A 122 16.88 39.12 0.61
C GLY A 122 17.17 40.56 0.22
N GLU A 123 16.63 41.47 1.00
CA GLU A 123 16.78 42.91 0.82
C GLU A 123 17.79 43.49 1.80
N VAL A 124 18.34 44.66 1.45
CA VAL A 124 19.28 45.37 2.32
C VAL A 124 18.58 45.74 3.64
N GLY A 125 19.21 45.41 4.76
CA GLY A 125 18.67 45.64 6.11
C GLY A 125 17.93 44.44 6.72
N GLN A 126 17.72 43.35 5.97
CA GLN A 126 17.21 42.10 6.51
C GLN A 126 18.32 41.29 7.18
N THR A 127 18.00 40.62 8.29
CA THR A 127 18.88 39.61 8.88
C THR A 127 18.79 38.29 8.10
N LEU A 128 19.78 37.40 8.22
CA LEU A 128 19.83 36.14 7.44
C LEU A 128 18.59 35.25 7.60
N ASP A 129 17.97 35.25 8.78
CA ASP A 129 16.76 34.50 9.11
C ASP A 129 15.48 35.12 8.51
N GLN A 130 15.52 36.38 8.09
CA GLN A 130 14.44 37.06 7.39
C GLN A 130 14.51 36.88 5.86
N MET A 131 15.65 36.39 5.35
CA MET A 131 15.88 36.18 3.93
C MET A 131 15.26 34.87 3.43
N GLU A 132 14.97 34.80 2.13
CA GLU A 132 14.54 33.57 1.46
C GLU A 132 15.72 32.61 1.33
N ILE A 133 15.65 31.46 2.01
CA ILE A 133 16.69 30.42 1.99
C ILE A 133 16.17 29.20 1.23
N ARG A 134 16.78 28.89 0.09
CA ARG A 134 16.48 27.67 -0.69
C ARG A 134 17.58 26.63 -0.51
N HIS A 135 17.17 25.37 -0.32
CA HIS A 135 18.05 24.27 0.06
C HIS A 135 18.28 23.30 -1.11
N PHE A 136 19.56 23.03 -1.39
CA PHE A 136 20.01 22.12 -2.44
C PHE A 136 21.20 21.27 -1.98
N PHE A 137 21.58 20.31 -2.81
CA PHE A 137 22.77 19.46 -2.63
C PHE A 137 23.65 19.52 -3.85
N VAL A 138 24.97 19.56 -3.64
CA VAL A 138 25.95 19.54 -4.73
C VAL A 138 25.84 18.21 -5.48
N ASP A 139 25.60 18.26 -6.79
CA ASP A 139 25.58 17.10 -7.67
C ASP A 139 26.94 16.92 -8.36
N SER A 140 27.49 18.01 -8.90
CA SER A 140 28.81 18.04 -9.53
C SER A 140 29.49 19.40 -9.36
N PHE A 141 30.80 19.43 -9.62
CA PHE A 141 31.57 20.65 -9.66
C PHE A 141 32.67 20.55 -10.72
N GLU A 142 33.02 21.67 -11.32
CA GLU A 142 34.04 21.79 -12.37
C GLU A 142 35.01 22.93 -12.07
N GLY A 143 36.24 22.79 -12.56
CA GLY A 143 37.30 23.75 -12.32
C GLY A 143 38.11 23.52 -11.02
N PRO A 144 38.96 24.49 -10.62
CA PRO A 144 39.14 25.78 -11.28
C PRO A 144 39.72 25.62 -12.69
N SER A 145 39.15 26.34 -13.66
CA SER A 145 39.69 26.40 -15.04
C SER A 145 40.98 27.22 -15.09
N PRO A 146 41.77 27.15 -16.17
CA PRO A 146 42.93 28.05 -16.35
C PRO A 146 42.57 29.55 -16.32
N GLU A 147 41.31 29.90 -16.60
CA GLU A 147 40.76 31.26 -16.49
C GLU A 147 40.36 31.63 -15.06
N GLY A 148 40.54 30.72 -14.09
CA GLY A 148 40.17 30.93 -12.69
C GLY A 148 38.69 30.79 -12.41
N LYS A 149 37.93 30.00 -13.19
CA LYS A 149 36.48 29.79 -12.95
C LYS A 149 36.20 28.47 -12.26
N PHE A 150 35.35 28.48 -11.25
CA PHE A 150 34.84 27.29 -10.57
C PHE A 150 33.32 27.23 -10.69
N THR A 151 32.76 26.10 -11.07
CA THR A 151 31.32 25.93 -11.24
C THR A 151 30.81 24.84 -10.32
N ILE A 152 29.73 25.10 -9.59
CA ILE A 152 29.00 24.11 -8.80
C ILE A 152 27.61 23.93 -9.42
N THR A 153 27.26 22.69 -9.70
CA THR A 153 25.89 22.29 -10.08
C THR A 153 25.26 21.58 -8.89
N ALA A 154 24.17 22.13 -8.40
CA ALA A 154 23.39 21.59 -7.29
C ALA A 154 21.98 21.22 -7.75
N LYS A 155 21.41 20.21 -7.09
CA LYS A 155 20.09 19.66 -7.35
C LYS A 155 19.30 19.55 -6.05
N ASP A 156 17.99 19.36 -6.17
CA ASP A 156 17.13 19.11 -5.01
C ASP A 156 17.39 17.74 -4.33
N ALA A 157 16.73 17.52 -3.20
CA ALA A 157 16.82 16.31 -2.38
C ALA A 157 16.36 15.04 -3.09
N LEU A 158 15.44 15.13 -4.05
CA LEU A 158 14.92 13.95 -4.75
C LEU A 158 15.92 13.42 -5.80
N LYS A 159 17.04 14.12 -6.05
CA LYS A 159 18.16 13.60 -6.84
C LYS A 159 18.87 12.40 -6.17
N PHE A 160 18.68 12.20 -4.86
CA PHE A 160 19.18 11.00 -4.18
C PHE A 160 18.45 9.72 -4.63
N ALA A 161 17.21 9.83 -5.10
CA ALA A 161 16.42 8.71 -5.60
C ALA A 161 16.75 8.28 -7.04
N ASP A 162 17.74 8.89 -7.69
CA ASP A 162 18.14 8.55 -9.06
C ASP A 162 18.53 7.06 -9.17
N ASP A 163 18.05 6.40 -10.23
CA ASP A 163 18.11 4.94 -10.39
C ASP A 163 19.54 4.41 -10.53
N GLU A 164 20.45 5.23 -11.07
CA GLU A 164 21.88 4.91 -11.16
C GLU A 164 22.57 4.87 -9.78
N ARG A 165 21.95 5.46 -8.76
CA ARG A 165 22.56 5.73 -7.45
C ARG A 165 21.88 4.95 -6.33
N SER A 166 20.63 4.56 -6.54
CA SER A 166 19.78 3.98 -5.51
C SER A 166 18.94 2.84 -6.09
N GLN A 167 19.03 1.66 -5.47
CA GLN A 167 18.30 0.47 -5.90
C GLN A 167 17.73 -0.25 -4.68
N ALA A 168 16.52 -0.77 -4.82
CA ALA A 168 15.85 -1.63 -3.86
C ALA A 168 15.36 -2.92 -4.55
N PRO A 169 15.63 -4.10 -3.99
CA PRO A 169 16.54 -4.35 -2.87
C PRO A 169 18.01 -4.04 -3.22
N ARG A 170 18.85 -3.85 -2.19
CA ARG A 170 20.31 -3.74 -2.37
C ARG A 170 20.87 -5.13 -2.65
N ILE A 171 21.80 -5.23 -3.60
CA ILE A 171 22.47 -6.50 -3.88
C ILE A 171 23.28 -6.96 -2.66
N ILE A 172 23.22 -8.26 -2.36
CA ILE A 172 24.01 -8.89 -1.31
C ILE A 172 24.89 -10.00 -1.91
N ASP A 173 26.02 -10.25 -1.27
CA ASP A 173 27.08 -11.12 -1.82
C ASP A 173 26.92 -12.61 -1.44
N GLY A 174 25.80 -12.99 -0.81
CA GLY A 174 25.59 -14.36 -0.34
C GLY A 174 25.09 -15.30 -1.45
N PHE A 175 25.63 -16.53 -1.45
CA PHE A 175 25.29 -17.57 -2.40
C PHE A 175 25.28 -18.96 -1.74
N LEU A 176 24.73 -19.96 -2.43
CA LEU A 176 24.67 -21.34 -1.94
C LEU A 176 26.07 -21.99 -1.91
N ASN A 177 26.45 -22.55 -0.77
CA ASN A 177 27.72 -23.26 -0.60
C ASN A 177 27.76 -24.60 -1.35
N GLY A 178 26.59 -25.25 -1.51
CA GLY A 178 26.42 -26.51 -2.21
C GLY A 178 25.08 -26.54 -2.96
N ALA A 179 24.95 -27.46 -3.91
CA ALA A 179 23.69 -27.69 -4.61
C ALA A 179 22.60 -28.16 -3.63
N ILE A 180 21.35 -27.84 -3.95
CA ILE A 180 20.16 -28.30 -3.23
C ILE A 180 19.10 -28.81 -4.22
N ASP A 181 18.39 -29.87 -3.85
CA ASP A 181 17.29 -30.45 -4.63
C ASP A 181 15.95 -29.79 -4.27
N ALA A 182 14.88 -30.04 -5.05
CA ALA A 182 13.59 -29.35 -4.89
C ALA A 182 12.87 -29.63 -3.56
N ASP A 183 13.19 -30.74 -2.88
CA ASP A 183 12.63 -31.17 -1.61
C ASP A 183 13.53 -30.86 -0.40
N ASP A 184 14.72 -30.30 -0.61
CA ASP A 184 15.61 -29.91 0.48
C ASP A 184 15.00 -28.80 1.35
N VAL A 185 15.06 -29.04 2.66
CA VAL A 185 14.53 -28.13 3.71
C VAL A 185 15.64 -27.33 4.41
N THR A 186 16.88 -27.47 3.96
CA THR A 186 18.03 -26.74 4.49
C THR A 186 18.94 -26.24 3.37
N ALA A 187 19.52 -25.06 3.53
CA ALA A 187 20.57 -24.52 2.66
C ALA A 187 21.71 -23.95 3.48
N VAL A 188 22.93 -23.95 2.94
CA VAL A 188 24.12 -23.36 3.59
C VAL A 188 24.64 -22.23 2.73
N LEU A 189 24.85 -21.07 3.33
CA LEU A 189 25.36 -19.87 2.68
C LEU A 189 26.90 -19.84 2.64
N SER A 190 27.42 -19.12 1.66
CA SER A 190 28.83 -18.78 1.50
C SER A 190 28.93 -17.31 1.03
N PRO A 191 29.99 -16.55 1.40
CA PRO A 191 31.13 -16.93 2.24
C PRO A 191 30.79 -17.13 3.72
N ALA A 192 31.66 -17.83 4.46
CA ALA A 192 31.45 -18.09 5.88
C ALA A 192 31.26 -16.78 6.68
N GLY A 193 30.23 -16.72 7.52
CA GLY A 193 29.83 -15.55 8.31
C GLY A 193 28.80 -14.64 7.63
N ILE A 194 28.53 -14.80 6.33
CA ILE A 194 27.60 -13.94 5.58
C ILE A 194 26.18 -14.01 6.15
N GLY A 195 25.78 -15.17 6.69
CA GLY A 195 24.49 -15.37 7.32
C GLY A 195 24.26 -14.41 8.48
N ASN A 196 25.29 -14.16 9.31
CA ASN A 196 25.19 -13.19 10.41
C ASN A 196 25.36 -11.75 9.95
N GLU A 197 26.13 -11.51 8.88
CA GLU A 197 26.45 -10.17 8.40
C GLU A 197 25.29 -9.52 7.63
N LYS A 198 24.62 -10.28 6.75
CA LYS A 198 23.67 -9.73 5.77
C LYS A 198 22.25 -10.27 5.91
N TYR A 199 22.06 -11.44 6.49
CA TYR A 199 20.72 -12.06 6.58
C TYR A 199 20.11 -11.84 7.96
N PRO A 200 18.82 -11.43 8.03
CA PRO A 200 18.15 -11.24 9.29
C PRO A 200 18.27 -12.49 10.18
N ALA A 201 18.59 -12.28 11.46
CA ALA A 201 18.39 -13.33 12.44
C ALA A 201 16.89 -13.52 12.69
N ALA A 202 16.51 -14.72 13.08
CA ALA A 202 15.28 -14.95 13.81
C ALA A 202 15.27 -14.03 15.06
N SER A 203 14.58 -12.88 15.04
CA SER A 203 14.60 -11.94 16.15
C SER A 203 13.79 -12.49 17.34
N THR A 204 14.42 -12.62 18.51
CA THR A 204 13.71 -12.66 19.80
C THR A 204 12.94 -11.34 20.00
N GLY A 205 11.64 -11.34 19.70
CA GLY A 205 10.74 -10.23 20.07
C GLY A 205 9.70 -9.79 19.05
N SER A 206 9.75 -10.25 17.79
CA SER A 206 8.69 -10.02 16.79
C SER A 206 7.99 -11.34 16.44
N PRO A 207 6.65 -11.44 16.45
CA PRO A 207 5.92 -12.71 16.31
C PRO A 207 6.05 -13.40 14.94
N SER A 208 6.69 -12.77 13.95
CA SER A 208 6.89 -13.31 12.60
C SER A 208 8.38 -13.53 12.32
N THR A 209 8.93 -14.61 12.86
CA THR A 209 10.33 -15.01 12.70
C THR A 209 10.58 -15.75 11.37
N HIS A 210 10.12 -15.19 10.26
CA HIS A 210 10.36 -15.77 8.93
C HIS A 210 10.59 -14.65 7.93
N TYR A 211 11.54 -14.82 7.00
CA TYR A 211 11.77 -13.87 5.90
C TYR A 211 11.82 -14.62 4.57
N PHE A 212 11.65 -13.89 3.47
CA PHE A 212 11.77 -14.46 2.14
C PHE A 212 13.18 -14.24 1.59
N ALA A 213 13.69 -15.21 0.82
CA ALA A 213 14.92 -15.11 0.06
C ALA A 213 14.66 -15.61 -1.37
N ILE A 214 15.46 -15.14 -2.31
CA ILE A 214 15.35 -15.52 -3.72
C ILE A 214 16.58 -16.27 -4.12
N PHE A 215 16.39 -17.52 -4.53
CA PHE A 215 17.45 -18.42 -4.93
C PHE A 215 17.55 -18.40 -6.45
N GLY A 216 18.76 -18.26 -6.98
CA GLY A 216 19.03 -18.31 -8.43
C GLY A 216 18.36 -17.21 -9.28
N GLY A 217 17.54 -16.34 -8.67
CA GLY A 217 16.71 -15.36 -9.37
C GLY A 217 15.37 -15.91 -9.89
N ASN A 218 14.98 -17.15 -9.58
CA ASN A 218 13.78 -17.78 -10.13
C ASN A 218 12.87 -18.47 -9.09
N GLU A 219 13.35 -18.67 -7.86
CA GLU A 219 12.57 -19.27 -6.78
C GLU A 219 12.52 -18.36 -5.55
N VAL A 220 11.31 -18.12 -5.04
CA VAL A 220 11.09 -17.51 -3.74
C VAL A 220 11.03 -18.61 -2.69
N VAL A 221 11.87 -18.49 -1.66
CA VAL A 221 12.02 -19.41 -0.55
C VAL A 221 11.69 -18.68 0.75
N LYS A 222 10.89 -19.28 1.61
CA LYS A 222 10.64 -18.75 2.97
C LYS A 222 11.65 -19.37 3.93
N VAL A 223 12.51 -18.55 4.50
CA VAL A 223 13.45 -18.95 5.56
C VAL A 223 12.71 -18.93 6.88
N THR A 224 12.59 -20.09 7.53
CA THR A 224 11.90 -20.21 8.82
C THR A 224 12.83 -20.08 10.03
N ASN A 225 14.10 -20.37 9.84
CA ASN A 225 15.13 -20.18 10.85
C ASN A 225 16.50 -19.99 10.19
N ARG A 226 17.38 -19.27 10.87
CA ARG A 226 18.78 -19.10 10.47
C ARG A 226 19.68 -19.36 11.68
N SER A 227 20.67 -20.25 11.51
CA SER A 227 21.70 -20.53 12.49
C SER A 227 23.08 -20.38 11.84
N GLY A 228 23.75 -19.26 12.11
CA GLY A 228 24.99 -18.90 11.40
C GLY A 228 24.71 -18.76 9.91
N ASP A 229 25.39 -19.57 9.09
CA ASP A 229 25.22 -19.61 7.64
C ASP A 229 24.21 -20.68 7.17
N THR A 230 23.66 -21.48 8.07
CA THR A 230 22.66 -22.50 7.73
C THR A 230 21.25 -21.95 7.84
N LEU A 231 20.47 -22.10 6.77
CA LEU A 231 19.07 -21.71 6.65
C LEU A 231 18.17 -22.95 6.76
N THR A 232 17.10 -22.86 7.54
CA THR A 232 15.95 -23.77 7.43
C THR A 232 14.92 -23.12 6.53
N ILE A 233 14.47 -23.83 5.51
CA ILE A 233 13.73 -23.25 4.38
C ILE A 233 12.46 -24.01 4.03
N LEU A 234 11.48 -23.26 3.52
CA LEU A 234 10.28 -23.75 2.84
C LEU A 234 10.33 -23.27 1.38
N ARG A 235 10.33 -24.24 0.46
CA ARG A 235 10.55 -24.07 -0.98
C ARG A 235 9.30 -23.64 -1.74
N GLY A 236 9.45 -23.12 -2.95
CA GLY A 236 8.35 -22.87 -3.90
C GLY A 236 7.24 -21.96 -3.37
N GLN A 237 7.60 -20.77 -2.89
CA GLN A 237 6.66 -19.79 -2.34
C GLN A 237 6.21 -18.78 -3.41
N ARG A 238 5.13 -18.02 -3.12
CA ARG A 238 4.63 -16.92 -3.98
C ARG A 238 4.46 -17.33 -5.47
N ASN A 239 3.96 -18.55 -5.68
CA ASN A 239 3.73 -19.15 -7.00
C ASN A 239 5.00 -19.28 -7.88
N THR A 240 6.16 -19.43 -7.23
CA THR A 240 7.39 -19.92 -7.87
C THR A 240 7.52 -21.43 -7.65
N PRO A 241 7.98 -22.20 -8.65
CA PRO A 241 8.20 -23.63 -8.47
C PRO A 241 9.44 -23.89 -7.60
N ALA A 242 9.39 -24.93 -6.76
CA ALA A 242 10.58 -25.46 -6.12
C ALA A 242 11.43 -26.20 -7.17
N VAL A 243 12.68 -25.77 -7.37
CA VAL A 243 13.59 -26.30 -8.39
C VAL A 243 14.94 -26.68 -7.79
N ALA A 244 15.72 -27.54 -8.45
CA ALA A 244 17.11 -27.74 -8.02
C ALA A 244 17.92 -26.46 -8.26
N HIS A 245 18.82 -26.13 -7.33
CA HIS A 245 19.78 -25.03 -7.46
C HIS A 245 21.20 -25.59 -7.32
N GLU A 246 22.14 -24.97 -8.02
CA GLU A 246 23.54 -25.37 -8.00
C GLU A 246 24.31 -24.61 -6.92
N ALA A 247 25.50 -25.11 -6.60
CA ALA A 247 26.43 -24.33 -5.79
C ALA A 247 26.76 -23.00 -6.50
N GLN A 248 26.96 -21.95 -5.72
CA GLN A 248 27.21 -20.57 -6.18
C GLN A 248 25.98 -19.84 -6.74
N ASP A 249 24.79 -20.46 -6.76
CA ASP A 249 23.57 -19.71 -7.04
C ASP A 249 23.33 -18.64 -5.98
N ARG A 250 23.01 -17.44 -6.45
CA ARG A 250 22.80 -16.27 -5.58
C ARG A 250 21.62 -16.50 -4.64
N VAL A 251 21.74 -15.98 -3.42
CA VAL A 251 20.66 -15.94 -2.44
C VAL A 251 20.40 -14.48 -2.06
N GLN A 252 19.36 -13.87 -2.63
CA GLN A 252 19.09 -12.44 -2.48
C GLN A 252 17.93 -12.18 -1.51
N LEU A 253 17.98 -11.08 -0.74
CA LEU A 253 16.83 -10.61 0.04
C LEU A 253 15.94 -9.72 -0.83
N PRO A 254 14.61 -9.93 -0.83
CA PRO A 254 13.67 -9.10 -1.55
C PRO A 254 13.43 -7.76 -0.82
N PHE A 255 12.99 -6.76 -1.57
CA PHE A 255 12.24 -5.64 -1.00
C PHE A 255 10.78 -6.07 -0.90
N PHE A 256 10.28 -6.20 0.33
CA PHE A 256 8.98 -6.78 0.62
C PHE A 256 8.25 -5.96 1.67
N HIS A 257 7.05 -5.53 1.31
CA HIS A 257 6.09 -4.89 2.21
C HIS A 257 4.76 -5.60 2.05
N GLU A 258 4.08 -5.87 3.17
CA GLU A 258 2.80 -6.57 3.21
C GLU A 258 1.81 -5.71 3.99
N SER A 259 0.72 -5.34 3.34
CA SER A 259 -0.34 -4.51 3.93
C SER A 259 0.19 -3.24 4.60
N GLU A 260 1.12 -2.55 3.92
CA GLU A 260 1.78 -1.37 4.49
C GLU A 260 1.24 -0.07 3.86
N LEU A 261 1.25 1.01 4.65
CA LEU A 261 0.77 2.32 4.18
C LEU A 261 1.78 2.93 3.18
N PRO A 262 1.30 3.65 2.14
CA PRO A 262 2.16 4.17 1.08
C PRO A 262 3.18 5.19 1.59
N GLU A 263 2.86 5.99 2.61
CA GLU A 263 3.80 6.92 3.24
C GLU A 263 4.94 6.20 3.99
N VAL A 264 4.68 5.02 4.57
CA VAL A 264 5.69 4.19 5.24
C VAL A 264 6.63 3.59 4.20
N ILE A 265 6.07 3.00 3.14
CA ILE A 265 6.83 2.45 2.01
C ILE A 265 7.71 3.53 1.37
N LEU A 266 7.15 4.71 1.14
CA LEU A 266 7.88 5.84 0.55
C LEU A 266 9.02 6.32 1.46
N LYS A 267 8.78 6.40 2.77
CA LYS A 267 9.82 6.73 3.76
C LYS A 267 10.95 5.71 3.73
N ASP A 268 10.63 4.42 3.73
CA ASP A 268 11.63 3.35 3.67
C ASP A 268 12.50 3.44 2.41
N LEU A 269 11.88 3.62 1.24
CA LEU A 269 12.60 3.84 -0.02
C LEU A 269 13.52 5.06 0.04
N LEU A 270 13.02 6.22 0.50
CA LEU A 270 13.80 7.46 0.53
C LEU A 270 14.95 7.43 1.56
N VAL A 271 14.72 6.89 2.75
CA VAL A 271 15.71 6.90 3.83
C VAL A 271 16.67 5.73 3.68
N ASN A 272 16.17 4.50 3.67
CA ASN A 272 17.00 3.29 3.77
C ASN A 272 17.63 2.91 2.42
N TYR A 273 16.98 3.22 1.30
CA TYR A 273 17.50 2.87 -0.04
C TYR A 273 18.11 4.06 -0.79
N CYS A 274 17.52 5.26 -0.73
CA CYS A 274 18.09 6.46 -1.37
C CYS A 274 19.14 7.18 -0.50
N GLY A 275 19.16 6.94 0.81
CA GLY A 275 20.13 7.54 1.74
C GLY A 275 19.81 9.00 2.09
N LEU A 276 18.53 9.39 2.03
CA LEU A 276 18.08 10.71 2.44
C LEU A 276 17.99 10.82 3.97
N SER A 277 18.29 11.99 4.54
CA SER A 277 18.07 12.24 5.98
C SER A 277 16.58 12.20 6.34
N GLU A 278 16.24 11.62 7.48
CA GLU A 278 14.87 11.62 8.00
C GLU A 278 14.36 13.02 8.32
N ASP A 279 15.24 13.99 8.61
CA ASP A 279 14.88 15.38 8.92
C ASP A 279 14.10 16.07 7.78
N PHE A 280 14.26 15.56 6.56
CA PHE A 280 13.58 16.08 5.36
C PHE A 280 12.18 15.49 5.16
N ILE A 281 11.76 14.56 6.02
CA ILE A 281 10.48 13.86 5.91
C ILE A 281 9.56 14.29 7.06
N PRO A 282 8.58 15.18 6.80
CA PRO A 282 7.59 15.56 7.81
C PRO A 282 6.54 14.45 7.96
N PHE A 283 6.94 13.32 8.54
CA PHE A 283 6.17 12.07 8.50
C PHE A 283 4.76 12.16 9.11
N GLU A 284 4.59 12.91 10.20
CA GLU A 284 3.26 13.13 10.81
C GLU A 284 2.28 13.80 9.84
N SER A 285 2.76 14.74 9.02
CA SER A 285 1.92 15.41 8.01
C SER A 285 1.53 14.47 6.87
N TRP A 286 2.42 13.54 6.50
CA TRP A 286 2.13 12.52 5.49
C TRP A 286 1.07 11.53 5.97
N GLN A 287 1.20 11.08 7.23
CA GLN A 287 0.21 10.20 7.86
C GLN A 287 -1.17 10.86 7.95
N ALA A 288 -1.23 12.14 8.32
CA ALA A 288 -2.49 12.88 8.39
C ALA A 288 -3.18 13.01 7.01
N GLU A 289 -2.42 13.33 5.95
CA GLU A 289 -2.94 13.40 4.57
C GLU A 289 -3.42 12.02 4.08
N SER A 290 -2.62 10.97 4.30
CA SER A 290 -2.94 9.60 3.89
C SER A 290 -4.19 9.06 4.59
N ALA A 291 -4.28 9.22 5.92
CA ALA A 291 -5.45 8.81 6.70
C ALA A 291 -6.73 9.54 6.26
N THR A 292 -6.63 10.81 5.88
CA THR A 292 -7.80 11.61 5.50
C THR A 292 -8.26 11.36 4.07
N LYS A 293 -7.35 11.13 3.11
CA LYS A 293 -7.69 11.15 1.68
C LYS A 293 -7.45 9.86 0.92
N LEU A 294 -6.72 8.90 1.50
CA LEU A 294 -6.36 7.65 0.82
C LEU A 294 -6.79 6.42 1.61
N SER A 295 -6.33 6.26 2.86
CA SER A 295 -6.73 5.18 3.77
C SER A 295 -6.69 3.76 3.16
N GLN A 296 -5.65 3.48 2.37
CA GLN A 296 -5.42 2.18 1.69
C GLN A 296 -4.01 1.67 2.00
N VAL A 297 -3.85 0.35 2.04
CA VAL A 297 -2.53 -0.30 2.17
C VAL A 297 -2.13 -1.00 0.88
N TYR A 298 -0.82 -1.20 0.72
CA TYR A 298 -0.22 -1.78 -0.47
C TYR A 298 0.69 -2.95 -0.10
N THR A 299 0.78 -3.91 -1.00
CA THR A 299 1.64 -5.09 -0.85
C THR A 299 2.53 -5.21 -2.07
N VAL A 300 3.83 -5.38 -1.87
CA VAL A 300 4.78 -5.56 -2.98
C VAL A 300 5.83 -6.59 -2.61
N PHE A 301 6.27 -7.35 -3.62
CA PHE A 301 7.43 -8.22 -3.53
C PHE A 301 8.33 -7.95 -4.72
N ILE A 302 9.56 -7.47 -4.47
CA ILE A 302 10.51 -7.12 -5.51
C ILE A 302 11.80 -7.89 -5.26
N GLY A 303 12.12 -8.79 -6.19
CA GLY A 303 13.29 -9.65 -6.04
C GLY A 303 14.57 -9.11 -6.65
N ASP A 304 14.47 -8.47 -7.80
CA ASP A 304 15.62 -7.93 -8.50
C ASP A 304 15.86 -6.46 -8.13
N PRO A 305 17.13 -6.04 -7.97
CA PRO A 305 17.48 -4.64 -7.72
C PRO A 305 16.86 -3.72 -8.76
N THR A 306 15.89 -2.93 -8.33
CA THR A 306 15.15 -1.97 -9.17
C THR A 306 15.46 -0.57 -8.69
N GLY A 307 15.65 0.38 -9.61
CA GLY A 307 15.95 1.77 -9.27
C GLY A 307 14.85 2.42 -8.41
N CYS A 308 15.24 3.19 -7.39
CA CYS A 308 14.27 3.74 -6.44
C CYS A 308 13.33 4.76 -7.08
N ASN A 309 13.80 5.57 -8.04
CA ASN A 309 12.93 6.51 -8.76
C ASN A 309 11.88 5.76 -9.59
N LYS A 310 12.22 4.61 -10.18
CA LYS A 310 11.22 3.74 -10.83
C LYS A 310 10.17 3.24 -9.83
N LEU A 311 10.60 2.71 -8.68
CA LEU A 311 9.68 2.20 -7.64
C LEU A 311 8.77 3.28 -7.09
N ILE A 312 9.33 4.45 -6.75
CA ILE A 312 8.58 5.57 -6.22
C ILE A 312 7.62 6.10 -7.29
N SER A 313 8.02 6.15 -8.57
CA SER A 313 7.13 6.59 -9.65
C SER A 313 5.94 5.65 -9.84
N GLU A 314 6.16 4.33 -9.77
CA GLU A 314 5.08 3.36 -9.79
C GLU A 314 4.11 3.56 -8.61
N LEU A 315 4.64 3.75 -7.39
CA LEU A 315 3.83 3.99 -6.20
C LEU A 315 3.03 5.32 -6.32
N VAL A 316 3.67 6.39 -6.80
CA VAL A 316 3.04 7.70 -7.04
C VAL A 316 1.89 7.58 -8.05
N GLN A 317 2.09 6.81 -9.13
CA GLN A 317 1.05 6.58 -10.14
C GLN A 317 -0.12 5.78 -9.57
N VAL A 318 0.16 4.67 -8.88
CA VAL A 318 -0.88 3.76 -8.34
C VAL A 318 -1.70 4.41 -7.22
N CYS A 319 -1.06 5.21 -6.36
CA CYS A 319 -1.73 5.86 -5.24
C CYS A 319 -2.40 7.20 -5.62
N GLY A 320 -2.08 7.74 -6.81
CA GLY A 320 -2.55 9.06 -7.24
C GLY A 320 -1.95 10.19 -6.39
N LEU A 321 -0.62 10.23 -6.28
CA LEU A 321 0.10 11.17 -5.43
C LEU A 321 0.79 12.28 -6.23
N ALA A 322 1.17 13.34 -5.52
CA ALA A 322 2.19 14.30 -5.93
C ALA A 322 3.27 14.35 -4.82
N VAL A 323 4.51 14.02 -5.19
CA VAL A 323 5.66 14.02 -4.28
C VAL A 323 6.71 14.96 -4.82
N PHE A 324 7.10 15.97 -4.03
CA PHE A 324 8.02 17.01 -4.47
C PHE A 324 8.84 17.60 -3.33
N TRP A 325 9.96 18.23 -3.68
CA TRP A 325 10.81 18.94 -2.73
C TRP A 325 10.33 20.38 -2.57
N ASP A 326 10.00 20.76 -1.33
CA ASP A 326 9.83 22.13 -0.91
C ASP A 326 11.19 22.68 -0.46
N ASP A 327 11.83 23.46 -1.33
CA ASP A 327 13.18 23.95 -1.13
C ASP A 327 13.30 25.06 -0.10
N LEU A 328 12.19 25.73 0.22
CA LEU A 328 12.10 26.74 1.27
C LEU A 328 12.02 26.08 2.64
N ALA A 329 11.10 25.11 2.81
CA ALA A 329 10.95 24.38 4.07
C ALA A 329 12.02 23.31 4.28
N ALA A 330 12.78 22.96 3.23
CA ALA A 330 13.69 21.81 3.19
C ALA A 330 12.97 20.50 3.55
N GLN A 331 11.77 20.28 2.99
CA GLN A 331 10.94 19.11 3.27
C GLN A 331 10.42 18.47 1.99
N ILE A 332 10.28 17.15 1.99
CA ILE A 332 9.54 16.45 0.94
C ILE A 332 8.05 16.53 1.29
N ARG A 333 7.26 17.02 0.34
CA ARG A 333 5.79 17.07 0.42
C ARG A 333 5.22 15.78 -0.16
N PHE A 334 4.18 15.26 0.51
CA PHE A 334 3.35 14.15 0.09
C PHE A 334 1.92 14.67 0.03
N GLN A 335 1.30 14.63 -1.14
CA GLN A 335 -0.04 15.12 -1.36
C GLN A 335 -0.84 14.10 -2.16
N VAL A 336 -2.06 13.80 -1.71
CA VAL A 336 -3.00 12.97 -2.46
C VAL A 336 -3.74 13.86 -3.45
N LEU A 337 -3.79 13.45 -4.72
CA LEU A 337 -4.54 14.19 -5.73
C LEU A 337 -6.04 14.11 -5.41
N GLY A 338 -6.70 15.26 -5.49
CA GLY A 338 -8.14 15.37 -5.26
C GLY A 338 -8.67 16.71 -5.76
N VAL A 339 -9.99 16.87 -5.66
CA VAL A 339 -10.71 18.07 -6.11
C VAL A 339 -10.17 19.32 -5.43
N ILE A 340 -10.00 20.39 -6.19
CA ILE A 340 -9.67 21.71 -5.64
C ILE A 340 -10.95 22.41 -5.24
N ALA A 341 -11.02 22.87 -3.99
CA ALA A 341 -12.21 23.53 -3.44
C ALA A 341 -12.60 24.77 -4.27
N THR A 342 -13.91 25.02 -4.41
CA THR A 342 -14.44 26.14 -5.20
C THR A 342 -14.21 27.50 -4.53
N ASP A 343 -13.96 27.51 -3.21
CA ASP A 343 -13.59 28.67 -2.41
C ASP A 343 -12.07 28.84 -2.23
N ALA A 344 -11.26 28.03 -2.93
CA ALA A 344 -9.81 28.21 -2.96
C ALA A 344 -9.43 29.59 -3.51
N ALA A 345 -8.22 30.05 -3.18
CA ALA A 345 -7.75 31.37 -3.58
C ALA A 345 -7.82 31.56 -5.11
N LEU A 346 -8.38 32.70 -5.51
CA LEU A 346 -8.71 33.02 -6.89
C LEU A 346 -7.61 33.86 -7.54
N PHE A 347 -7.14 33.44 -8.72
CA PHE A 347 -6.39 34.25 -9.65
C PHE A 347 -7.32 34.81 -10.72
N ASP A 348 -7.37 36.13 -10.81
CA ASP A 348 -8.16 36.85 -11.79
C ASP A 348 -7.40 38.09 -12.29
N ARG A 349 -8.04 38.94 -13.09
CA ARG A 349 -7.39 40.14 -13.63
C ARG A 349 -6.96 41.17 -12.58
N SER A 350 -7.42 41.07 -11.34
CA SER A 350 -7.02 41.99 -10.27
C SER A 350 -5.65 41.65 -9.69
N ASN A 351 -5.21 40.39 -9.80
CA ASN A 351 -3.96 39.91 -9.22
C ASN A 351 -3.00 39.25 -10.21
N ILE A 352 -3.48 38.88 -11.41
CA ILE A 352 -2.65 38.45 -12.52
C ILE A 352 -2.04 39.68 -13.20
N ILE A 353 -0.72 39.65 -13.41
CA ILE A 353 -0.01 40.69 -14.16
C ILE A 353 -0.53 40.72 -15.60
N GLU A 354 -0.87 41.91 -16.07
CA GLU A 354 -1.44 42.11 -17.41
C GLU A 354 -0.55 41.49 -18.51
N ASN A 355 -1.18 40.86 -19.51
CA ASN A 355 -0.53 40.18 -20.64
C ASN A 355 0.39 38.99 -20.27
N THR A 356 0.22 38.39 -19.09
CA THR A 356 1.00 37.20 -18.69
C THR A 356 0.22 35.89 -18.69
N LEU A 357 -1.11 35.93 -18.68
CA LEU A 357 -1.95 34.74 -18.75
C LEU A 357 -1.82 34.08 -20.13
N GLN A 358 -1.35 32.84 -20.15
CA GLN A 358 -1.30 31.97 -21.32
C GLN A 358 -1.99 30.66 -20.98
N ILE A 359 -2.84 30.18 -21.90
CA ILE A 359 -3.59 28.93 -21.76
C ILE A 359 -3.33 28.10 -23.01
N SER A 360 -2.97 26.84 -22.82
CA SER A 360 -2.76 25.88 -23.91
C SER A 360 -3.28 24.50 -23.53
N ASP A 361 -4.01 23.85 -24.42
CA ASP A 361 -4.48 22.48 -24.21
C ASP A 361 -3.36 21.45 -24.40
N ALA A 362 -3.42 20.34 -23.65
CA ALA A 362 -2.49 19.21 -23.77
C ALA A 362 -3.18 17.98 -24.40
N PRO A 363 -3.48 17.98 -25.71
CA PRO A 363 -4.25 16.93 -26.39
C PRO A 363 -3.59 15.55 -26.35
N GLU A 364 -2.25 15.49 -26.28
CA GLU A 364 -1.48 14.25 -26.21
C GLU A 364 -1.67 13.49 -24.89
N ARG A 365 -2.17 14.15 -23.85
CA ARG A 365 -2.43 13.54 -22.55
C ARG A 365 -3.81 12.90 -22.45
N ARG A 366 -4.65 13.04 -23.49
CA ARG A 366 -6.02 12.53 -23.49
C ARG A 366 -6.08 11.01 -23.31
N ALA A 367 -7.01 10.54 -22.49
CA ALA A 367 -7.35 9.14 -22.32
C ALA A 367 -8.88 8.96 -22.30
N SER A 368 -9.41 8.05 -23.11
CA SER A 368 -10.83 7.62 -23.07
C SER A 368 -11.02 6.31 -22.32
N GLN A 369 -9.94 5.54 -22.17
CA GLN A 369 -9.92 4.24 -21.51
C GLN A 369 -8.64 4.07 -20.69
N VAL A 370 -8.79 3.61 -19.45
CA VAL A 370 -7.67 3.27 -18.55
C VAL A 370 -7.78 1.82 -18.11
N LEU A 371 -6.77 1.04 -18.46
CA LEU A 371 -6.63 -0.37 -18.12
C LEU A 371 -5.63 -0.53 -16.97
N VAL A 372 -6.10 -1.01 -15.82
CA VAL A 372 -5.27 -1.22 -14.63
C VAL A 372 -5.14 -2.71 -14.38
N TYR A 373 -3.94 -3.24 -14.60
CA TYR A 373 -3.58 -4.63 -14.31
C TYR A 373 -3.10 -4.72 -12.86
N PHE A 374 -3.66 -5.64 -12.07
CA PHE A 374 -3.35 -5.77 -10.64
C PHE A 374 -3.35 -7.24 -10.17
N ALA A 375 -2.93 -7.47 -8.92
CA ALA A 375 -2.74 -8.79 -8.33
C ALA A 375 -1.74 -9.66 -9.13
N PRO A 376 -0.42 -9.36 -9.07
CA PRO A 376 0.60 -10.12 -9.78
C PRO A 376 0.63 -11.60 -9.32
N ILE A 377 0.77 -12.51 -10.28
CA ILE A 377 0.74 -13.96 -10.10
C ILE A 377 2.10 -14.45 -9.59
N ASN A 378 3.18 -14.07 -10.26
CA ASN A 378 4.55 -14.38 -9.86
C ASN A 378 5.36 -13.07 -9.81
N PRO A 379 5.87 -12.67 -8.63
CA PRO A 379 6.53 -11.38 -8.47
C PRO A 379 7.94 -11.30 -9.10
N LEU A 380 8.49 -12.42 -9.59
CA LEU A 380 9.80 -12.47 -10.26
C LEU A 380 9.70 -12.34 -11.80
N LYS A 381 8.48 -12.33 -12.36
CA LYS A 381 8.27 -12.06 -13.79
C LYS A 381 8.29 -10.56 -14.08
N SER A 382 8.41 -10.21 -15.36
CA SER A 382 8.38 -8.82 -15.81
C SER A 382 7.09 -8.11 -15.35
N VAL A 383 7.24 -6.87 -14.88
CA VAL A 383 6.12 -6.02 -14.45
C VAL A 383 5.24 -5.61 -15.64
N GLU A 384 5.80 -5.56 -16.84
CA GLU A 384 5.11 -5.16 -18.08
C GLU A 384 4.45 -6.34 -18.81
N ASP A 385 4.52 -7.56 -18.23
CA ASP A 385 3.87 -8.75 -18.77
C ASP A 385 2.39 -8.80 -18.33
N PRO A 386 1.41 -8.56 -19.24
CA PRO A 386 0.00 -8.59 -18.90
C PRO A 386 -0.48 -9.96 -18.42
N GLU A 387 0.17 -11.05 -18.85
CA GLU A 387 -0.20 -12.42 -18.46
C GLU A 387 0.18 -12.74 -17.02
N ASN A 388 1.02 -11.90 -16.40
CA ASN A 388 1.43 -12.06 -15.02
C ASN A 388 0.45 -11.44 -14.01
N TYR A 389 -0.69 -10.90 -14.44
CA TYR A 389 -1.68 -10.30 -13.55
C TYR A 389 -2.98 -11.13 -13.55
N ARG A 390 -3.56 -11.35 -12.37
CA ARG A 390 -4.80 -12.12 -12.24
C ARG A 390 -6.01 -11.37 -12.77
N SER A 391 -6.01 -10.04 -12.60
CA SER A 391 -7.18 -9.21 -12.82
C SER A 391 -6.84 -7.91 -13.54
N ILE A 392 -7.86 -7.38 -14.21
CA ILE A 392 -7.85 -6.10 -14.90
C ILE A 392 -9.09 -5.30 -14.50
N ALA A 393 -8.89 -4.04 -14.14
CA ALA A 393 -9.95 -3.05 -14.03
C ALA A 393 -9.93 -2.18 -15.29
N ASN A 394 -11.09 -2.03 -15.93
CA ASN A 394 -11.26 -1.25 -17.14
C ASN A 394 -12.21 -0.09 -16.85
N VAL A 395 -11.69 1.13 -16.84
CA VAL A 395 -12.48 2.35 -16.67
C VAL A 395 -12.50 3.08 -18.00
N PHE A 396 -13.68 3.35 -18.55
CA PHE A 396 -13.84 3.92 -19.89
C PHE A 396 -15.01 4.91 -19.94
N SER A 397 -14.94 5.85 -20.89
CA SER A 397 -16.03 6.77 -21.23
C SER A 397 -16.44 6.56 -22.69
N LEU A 398 -17.63 6.01 -22.93
CA LEU A 398 -18.14 5.79 -24.28
C LEU A 398 -18.46 7.11 -24.99
N ASP A 399 -19.00 8.08 -24.26
CA ASP A 399 -19.34 9.41 -24.79
C ASP A 399 -18.09 10.10 -25.33
N ALA A 400 -16.97 10.04 -24.58
CA ALA A 400 -15.70 10.60 -25.04
C ALA A 400 -15.17 9.89 -26.31
N GLU A 401 -15.36 8.58 -26.45
CA GLU A 401 -14.94 7.87 -27.67
C GLU A 401 -15.76 8.26 -28.90
N GLU A 402 -17.05 8.53 -28.71
CA GLU A 402 -17.95 9.03 -29.76
C GLU A 402 -17.59 10.48 -30.14
N ASP A 403 -17.48 11.38 -29.16
CA ASP A 403 -17.20 12.81 -29.36
C ASP A 403 -15.86 13.04 -30.06
N TYR A 404 -14.84 12.26 -29.70
CA TYR A 404 -13.50 12.37 -30.27
C TYR A 404 -13.23 11.41 -31.45
N GLY A 405 -14.17 10.52 -31.78
CA GLY A 405 -14.10 9.60 -32.92
C GLY A 405 -13.01 8.52 -32.88
N SER A 406 -12.27 8.37 -31.77
CA SER A 406 -11.23 7.34 -31.61
C SER A 406 -10.87 7.08 -30.15
N PRO A 407 -10.62 5.81 -29.75
CA PRO A 407 -10.22 5.47 -28.40
C PRO A 407 -8.76 5.88 -28.11
N ALA A 408 -8.51 6.41 -26.92
CA ALA A 408 -7.18 6.68 -26.38
C ALA A 408 -6.96 5.85 -25.11
N VAL A 409 -6.18 4.76 -25.24
CA VAL A 409 -6.02 3.75 -24.20
C VAL A 409 -4.73 3.94 -23.41
N LYS A 410 -4.84 4.12 -22.08
CA LYS A 410 -3.72 4.14 -21.13
C LYS A 410 -3.66 2.83 -20.37
N LYS A 411 -2.47 2.23 -20.23
CA LYS A 411 -2.24 1.00 -19.46
C LYS A 411 -1.42 1.31 -18.21
N ILE A 412 -1.82 0.73 -17.07
CA ILE A 412 -1.15 0.86 -15.78
C ILE A 412 -0.92 -0.56 -15.24
N PHE A 413 0.33 -0.88 -14.90
CA PHE A 413 0.72 -2.15 -14.31
C PHE A 413 0.95 -1.97 -12.80
N ALA A 414 -0.10 -2.20 -12.01
CA ALA A 414 -0.15 -1.90 -10.59
C ALA A 414 0.24 -3.11 -9.74
N ARG A 415 1.54 -3.45 -9.70
CA ARG A 415 2.05 -4.56 -8.86
C ARG A 415 1.91 -4.36 -7.34
N TRP A 416 1.57 -3.15 -6.91
CA TRP A 416 1.39 -2.75 -5.51
C TRP A 416 0.00 -3.10 -4.96
N ILE A 417 -0.96 -3.34 -5.86
CA ILE A 417 -2.35 -3.69 -5.51
C ILE A 417 -2.45 -5.22 -5.42
N ALA A 418 -2.85 -5.71 -4.25
CA ALA A 418 -3.01 -7.13 -3.94
C ALA A 418 -4.26 -7.76 -4.61
N ASP A 419 -4.48 -9.05 -4.37
CA ASP A 419 -5.75 -9.71 -4.73
C ASP A 419 -6.91 -9.03 -3.98
N PHE A 420 -8.14 -9.15 -4.51
CA PHE A 420 -9.34 -8.43 -4.05
C PHE A 420 -9.29 -6.89 -4.20
N GLY A 421 -8.18 -6.31 -4.65
CA GLY A 421 -7.95 -4.87 -4.77
C GLY A 421 -8.60 -4.17 -5.97
N ARG A 422 -9.78 -4.62 -6.42
CA ARG A 422 -10.48 -4.01 -7.57
C ARG A 422 -10.85 -2.55 -7.32
N GLN A 423 -11.44 -2.23 -6.16
CA GLN A 423 -11.83 -0.84 -5.86
C GLN A 423 -10.63 0.12 -5.87
N PRO A 424 -9.47 -0.19 -5.24
CA PRO A 424 -8.24 0.59 -5.44
C PRO A 424 -7.82 0.74 -6.91
N ALA A 425 -7.93 -0.33 -7.71
CA ALA A 425 -7.55 -0.30 -9.13
C ALA A 425 -8.52 0.56 -9.98
N GLU A 426 -9.82 0.48 -9.73
CA GLU A 426 -10.82 1.32 -10.38
C GLU A 426 -10.67 2.78 -9.96
N ARG A 427 -10.38 3.05 -8.68
CA ARG A 427 -10.13 4.41 -8.17
C ARG A 427 -8.98 5.08 -8.92
N VAL A 428 -7.83 4.41 -9.04
CA VAL A 428 -6.71 5.00 -9.80
C VAL A 428 -7.06 5.14 -11.28
N GLY A 429 -7.78 4.18 -11.85
CA GLY A 429 -8.28 4.27 -13.23
C GLY A 429 -9.19 5.47 -13.44
N ALA A 430 -10.08 5.74 -12.49
CA ALA A 430 -11.05 6.82 -12.55
C ALA A 430 -10.43 8.19 -12.26
N ILE A 431 -9.45 8.29 -11.35
CA ILE A 431 -8.65 9.52 -11.16
C ILE A 431 -7.89 9.87 -12.45
N GLN A 432 -7.30 8.87 -13.11
CA GLN A 432 -6.57 9.09 -14.36
C GLN A 432 -7.53 9.45 -15.49
N LEU A 433 -8.64 8.72 -15.64
CA LEU A 433 -9.64 9.00 -16.67
C LEU A 433 -10.25 10.39 -16.47
N GLY A 434 -10.72 10.73 -15.27
CA GLY A 434 -11.36 12.02 -15.01
C GLY A 434 -10.48 13.23 -15.26
N ARG A 435 -9.16 13.09 -15.09
CA ARG A 435 -8.16 14.14 -15.38
C ARG A 435 -7.80 14.29 -16.85
N PHE A 436 -8.04 13.25 -17.66
CA PHE A 436 -7.54 13.14 -19.01
C PHE A 436 -8.62 12.82 -20.06
N VAL A 437 -9.90 12.69 -19.67
CA VAL A 437 -11.03 12.56 -20.61
C VAL A 437 -11.05 13.74 -21.55
N ASP A 438 -11.10 14.95 -20.98
CA ASP A 438 -10.80 16.17 -21.68
C ASP A 438 -9.32 16.50 -21.49
N PRO A 439 -8.64 17.02 -22.53
CA PRO A 439 -7.24 17.40 -22.41
C PRO A 439 -7.10 18.55 -21.40
N PRO A 440 -6.32 18.37 -20.32
CA PRO A 440 -6.20 19.41 -19.30
C PRO A 440 -5.48 20.63 -19.86
N ARG A 441 -5.99 21.83 -19.55
CA ARG A 441 -5.33 23.09 -19.90
C ARG A 441 -4.07 23.27 -19.06
N GLN A 442 -2.96 23.60 -19.72
CA GLN A 442 -1.77 24.15 -19.09
C GLN A 442 -1.92 25.67 -19.04
N ILE A 443 -1.78 26.22 -17.84
CA ILE A 443 -1.95 27.64 -17.57
C ILE A 443 -0.62 28.21 -17.07
N GLN A 444 -0.16 29.28 -17.71
CA GLN A 444 0.97 30.08 -17.25
C GLN A 444 0.48 31.48 -16.91
N LEU A 445 0.86 32.00 -15.76
CA LEU A 445 0.51 33.36 -15.32
C LEU A 445 1.63 33.94 -14.46
N ALA A 446 1.66 35.26 -14.28
CA ALA A 446 2.57 35.89 -13.34
C ALA A 446 1.81 36.73 -12.30
N VAL A 447 2.28 36.69 -11.05
CA VAL A 447 1.68 37.43 -9.92
C VAL A 447 2.75 38.22 -9.17
N HIS A 448 2.36 39.38 -8.62
CA HIS A 448 3.24 40.20 -7.80
C HIS A 448 3.63 39.49 -6.51
N ARG A 449 4.83 39.81 -6.01
CA ARG A 449 5.41 39.15 -4.84
C ARG A 449 4.84 39.61 -3.49
N GLU A 450 4.34 40.85 -3.40
CA GLU A 450 3.98 41.51 -2.12
C GLU A 450 2.48 41.73 -1.90
N GLU A 451 1.63 41.63 -2.94
CA GLU A 451 0.21 42.03 -2.84
C GLU A 451 -0.77 40.90 -2.52
N PHE A 452 -0.38 39.63 -2.60
CA PHE A 452 -1.31 38.49 -2.56
C PHE A 452 -0.81 37.31 -1.72
N VAL A 453 -1.69 36.33 -1.47
CA VAL A 453 -1.32 35.02 -0.93
C VAL A 453 -0.24 34.42 -1.85
N PRO A 454 1.01 34.27 -1.40
CA PRO A 454 2.08 33.86 -2.28
C PRO A 454 1.77 32.46 -2.83
N PRO A 455 1.85 32.24 -4.15
CA PRO A 455 1.60 30.93 -4.73
C PRO A 455 2.60 29.92 -4.16
N VAL A 456 2.08 28.75 -3.78
CA VAL A 456 2.85 27.64 -3.24
C VAL A 456 2.90 26.51 -4.27
N LEU A 457 4.08 25.90 -4.43
CA LEU A 457 4.28 24.74 -5.29
C LEU A 457 3.38 23.58 -4.83
N GLY A 458 2.66 22.94 -5.75
CA GLY A 458 1.66 21.90 -5.44
C GLY A 458 0.32 22.42 -4.91
N GLY A 459 0.20 23.73 -4.65
CA GLY A 459 -1.04 24.35 -4.17
C GLY A 459 -2.16 24.36 -5.21
N GLY A 460 -3.39 24.22 -4.74
CA GLY A 460 -4.61 24.31 -5.55
C GLY A 460 -5.22 25.70 -5.50
N TYR A 461 -5.59 26.23 -6.67
CA TYR A 461 -6.17 27.57 -6.83
C TYR A 461 -7.30 27.55 -7.85
N GLN A 462 -8.08 28.63 -7.88
CA GLN A 462 -9.07 28.90 -8.91
C GLN A 462 -8.50 29.93 -9.89
N VAL A 463 -8.77 29.80 -11.18
CA VAL A 463 -8.43 30.82 -12.20
C VAL A 463 -9.70 31.25 -12.93
N MET A 464 -9.91 32.56 -13.04
CA MET A 464 -11.02 33.11 -13.80
C MET A 464 -10.51 34.22 -14.72
N ASP A 465 -10.83 34.11 -16.00
CA ASP A 465 -10.63 35.20 -16.96
C ASP A 465 -11.89 35.39 -17.82
N PRO A 466 -12.54 36.56 -17.79
CA PRO A 466 -13.77 36.81 -18.52
C PRO A 466 -13.69 36.69 -20.05
N ILE A 467 -12.50 36.62 -20.65
CA ILE A 467 -12.31 36.51 -22.10
C ILE A 467 -11.88 35.09 -22.48
N CYS A 468 -10.94 34.50 -21.75
CA CYS A 468 -10.35 33.22 -22.10
C CYS A 468 -11.08 32.01 -21.48
N LEU A 469 -11.83 32.21 -20.39
CA LEU A 469 -12.49 31.14 -19.64
C LEU A 469 -13.98 31.46 -19.51
N GLN A 470 -14.79 30.85 -20.39
CA GLN A 470 -16.23 31.08 -20.47
C GLN A 470 -17.00 29.76 -20.54
N ASP A 471 -18.23 29.76 -20.04
CA ASP A 471 -19.20 28.67 -20.21
C ASP A 471 -19.94 28.75 -21.56
N GLU A 472 -20.88 27.83 -21.81
CA GLU A 472 -21.69 27.78 -23.03
C GLU A 472 -22.56 29.02 -23.27
N THR A 473 -22.81 29.82 -22.23
CA THR A 473 -23.56 31.09 -22.33
C THR A 473 -22.67 32.29 -22.62
N GLY A 474 -21.34 32.10 -22.55
CA GLY A 474 -20.34 33.16 -22.62
C GLY A 474 -20.10 33.86 -21.29
N ALA A 475 -20.64 33.34 -20.18
CA ALA A 475 -20.37 33.88 -18.86
C ALA A 475 -19.00 33.41 -18.34
N PRO A 476 -18.26 34.24 -17.58
CA PRO A 476 -16.97 33.85 -17.03
C PRO A 476 -17.10 32.64 -16.12
N VAL A 477 -16.22 31.65 -16.28
CA VAL A 477 -16.16 30.45 -15.43
C VAL A 477 -14.84 30.38 -14.68
N SER A 478 -14.90 29.88 -13.45
CA SER A 478 -13.71 29.58 -12.64
C SER A 478 -13.22 28.16 -12.94
N VAL A 479 -11.93 28.03 -13.18
CA VAL A 479 -11.27 26.76 -13.48
C VAL A 479 -10.34 26.35 -12.33
N PRO A 480 -10.47 25.13 -11.78
CA PRO A 480 -9.57 24.63 -10.76
C PRO A 480 -8.20 24.27 -11.37
N ILE A 481 -7.12 24.76 -10.74
CA ILE A 481 -5.75 24.49 -11.16
C ILE A 481 -4.90 24.00 -10.00
N GLN A 482 -3.84 23.25 -10.31
CA GLN A 482 -2.79 22.91 -9.36
C GLN A 482 -1.43 23.36 -9.89
N VAL A 483 -0.68 24.09 -9.06
CA VAL A 483 0.63 24.66 -9.42
C VAL A 483 1.66 23.55 -9.58
N THR A 484 2.16 23.36 -10.80
CA THR A 484 3.16 22.34 -11.13
C THR A 484 4.57 22.90 -11.14
N ARG A 485 4.74 24.21 -11.38
CA ARG A 485 6.05 24.87 -11.36
C ARG A 485 5.92 26.29 -10.85
N LEU A 486 6.88 26.67 -10.01
CA LEU A 486 6.97 28.02 -9.45
C LEU A 486 8.36 28.60 -9.70
N ILE A 487 8.45 29.66 -10.50
CA ILE A 487 9.71 30.34 -10.81
C ILE A 487 9.74 31.68 -10.07
N PRO A 488 10.62 31.83 -9.06
CA PRO A 488 10.75 33.06 -8.28
C PRO A 488 11.68 34.06 -8.99
N THR A 489 11.13 35.14 -9.56
CA THR A 489 11.94 36.29 -10.00
C THR A 489 12.05 37.31 -8.85
N PRO A 490 12.89 38.35 -8.97
CA PRO A 490 13.02 39.35 -7.92
C PRO A 490 11.70 40.06 -7.58
N ASP A 491 10.88 40.36 -8.59
CA ASP A 491 9.68 41.20 -8.52
C ASP A 491 8.35 40.43 -8.54
N ARG A 492 8.36 39.19 -9.07
CA ARG A 492 7.13 38.41 -9.32
C ARG A 492 7.38 36.90 -9.22
N TYR A 493 6.28 36.15 -9.18
CA TYR A 493 6.30 34.72 -9.39
C TYR A 493 5.73 34.40 -10.77
N ILE A 494 6.44 33.59 -11.55
CA ILE A 494 5.87 32.95 -12.74
C ILE A 494 5.35 31.58 -12.31
N VAL A 495 4.05 31.38 -12.47
CA VAL A 495 3.32 30.19 -12.08
C VAL A 495 3.00 29.41 -13.34
N GLU A 496 3.38 28.14 -13.39
CA GLU A 496 2.82 27.18 -14.34
C GLU A 496 1.96 26.19 -13.57
N ALA A 497 0.77 25.93 -14.07
CA ALA A 497 -0.23 25.09 -13.42
C ALA A 497 -0.95 24.22 -14.46
N SER A 498 -1.43 23.08 -13.99
CA SER A 498 -2.31 22.21 -14.78
C SER A 498 -3.73 22.33 -14.25
N GLU A 499 -4.69 22.39 -15.15
CA GLU A 499 -6.11 22.25 -14.82
C GLU A 499 -6.36 20.90 -14.14
N MET A 500 -7.16 20.93 -13.08
CA MET A 500 -7.54 19.75 -12.29
C MET A 500 -8.98 19.39 -12.60
N LEU A 501 -9.16 18.71 -13.72
CA LEU A 501 -10.43 18.09 -14.07
C LEU A 501 -10.63 16.88 -13.17
N PHE A 502 -11.62 16.94 -12.30
CA PHE A 502 -12.17 15.76 -11.65
C PHE A 502 -13.61 15.69 -12.10
N THR A 503 -13.94 14.69 -12.91
CA THR A 503 -15.31 14.18 -12.89
C THR A 503 -15.58 13.83 -11.43
N VAL A 504 -16.74 14.22 -10.91
CA VAL A 504 -17.16 13.87 -9.55
C VAL A 504 -17.22 12.35 -9.50
N LEU A 505 -16.10 11.73 -9.16
CA LEU A 505 -16.06 10.40 -8.58
C LEU A 505 -16.83 10.59 -7.28
N ASP A 506 -17.93 9.86 -7.11
CA ASP A 506 -18.72 9.87 -5.86
C ASP A 506 -17.80 10.12 -4.68
N ASP A 507 -18.08 11.17 -3.90
CA ASP A 507 -17.23 11.69 -2.84
C ASP A 507 -16.57 10.52 -2.13
N PHE A 508 -15.28 10.29 -2.43
CA PHE A 508 -14.57 9.13 -1.91
C PHE A 508 -14.59 9.24 -0.39
N ASP A 509 -15.45 8.45 0.23
CA ASP A 509 -15.55 8.39 1.67
C ASP A 509 -14.53 7.34 2.14
N PRO A 510 -13.40 7.74 2.74
CA PRO A 510 -12.41 6.79 3.25
C PRO A 510 -12.98 5.86 4.33
N THR A 511 -14.18 6.16 4.85
CA THR A 511 -14.90 5.33 5.81
C THR A 511 -15.73 4.22 5.16
N ASP A 512 -16.06 4.31 3.87
CA ASP A 512 -16.74 3.24 3.12
C ASP A 512 -15.75 2.38 2.33
N ARG A 513 -15.74 1.09 2.63
CA ARG A 513 -14.73 0.15 2.14
C ARG A 513 -15.41 -1.06 1.52
N SER A 514 -15.00 -1.45 0.32
CA SER A 514 -15.56 -2.61 -0.35
C SER A 514 -14.54 -3.70 -0.62
N ILE A 515 -15.00 -4.95 -0.53
CA ILE A 515 -14.21 -6.14 -0.83
C ILE A 515 -15.04 -6.96 -1.82
N ILE A 516 -14.52 -7.19 -3.02
CA ILE A 516 -15.27 -7.86 -4.09
C ILE A 516 -14.60 -9.20 -4.39
N ILE A 517 -15.38 -10.28 -4.31
CA ILE A 517 -14.96 -11.65 -4.63
C ILE A 517 -15.62 -12.04 -5.95
N GLU A 518 -14.82 -12.07 -7.02
CA GLU A 518 -15.30 -12.22 -8.41
C GLU A 518 -14.91 -13.55 -9.05
N GLY A 519 -14.18 -14.39 -8.33
CA GLY A 519 -13.80 -15.72 -8.79
C GLY A 519 -13.80 -16.70 -7.64
N ASN A 520 -13.96 -17.98 -7.97
CA ASN A 520 -14.01 -19.04 -6.96
C ASN A 520 -12.80 -18.95 -6.02
N ARG A 521 -13.07 -19.04 -4.73
CA ARG A 521 -12.08 -19.01 -3.66
C ARG A 521 -12.44 -20.06 -2.62
N TYR A 522 -11.47 -20.44 -1.80
CA TYR A 522 -11.68 -21.42 -0.74
C TYR A 522 -11.24 -20.86 0.59
N ASN A 523 -11.99 -21.16 1.64
CA ASN A 523 -11.67 -20.82 3.03
C ASN A 523 -11.34 -19.33 3.20
N VAL A 524 -12.22 -18.47 2.68
CA VAL A 524 -12.05 -17.02 2.73
C VAL A 524 -12.35 -16.53 4.15
N ASP A 525 -11.41 -15.80 4.74
CA ASP A 525 -11.65 -14.99 5.94
C ASP A 525 -11.79 -13.52 5.53
N LEU A 526 -12.92 -12.91 5.89
CA LEU A 526 -13.25 -11.52 5.51
C LEU A 526 -12.33 -10.50 6.20
N ARG A 527 -11.90 -10.77 7.44
CA ARG A 527 -10.97 -9.89 8.15
C ARG A 527 -9.59 -9.95 7.52
N ASP A 528 -9.13 -11.12 7.11
CA ASP A 528 -7.85 -11.29 6.40
C ASP A 528 -7.89 -10.64 5.01
N ALA A 529 -9.00 -10.77 4.28
CA ALA A 529 -9.19 -10.08 3.00
C ALA A 529 -9.18 -8.55 3.18
N TYR A 530 -9.82 -8.05 4.24
CA TYR A 530 -9.80 -6.62 4.57
C TYR A 530 -8.37 -6.12 4.86
N ASN A 531 -7.60 -6.85 5.67
CA ASN A 531 -6.25 -6.44 6.07
C ASN A 531 -5.28 -6.37 4.88
N GLN A 532 -5.60 -7.01 3.76
CA GLN A 532 -4.80 -6.92 2.52
C GLN A 532 -4.98 -5.58 1.79
N LEU A 533 -6.06 -4.85 2.05
CA LEU A 533 -6.49 -3.68 1.27
C LEU A 533 -6.57 -2.40 2.10
N TYR A 534 -6.89 -2.50 3.39
CA TYR A 534 -7.10 -1.35 4.27
C TYR A 534 -6.28 -1.44 5.56
N PRO A 535 -5.91 -0.29 6.15
CA PRO A 535 -5.34 -0.24 7.50
C PRO A 535 -6.39 -0.65 8.54
N ASP A 536 -6.01 -0.78 9.82
CA ASP A 536 -6.96 -1.13 10.86
C ASP A 536 -8.21 -0.23 10.89
N PRO A 537 -9.41 -0.81 11.07
CA PRO A 537 -10.64 -0.05 10.97
C PRO A 537 -10.80 0.88 12.16
N SER A 538 -11.17 2.12 11.86
CA SER A 538 -11.59 3.10 12.84
C SER A 538 -13.08 2.94 13.17
N PRO A 539 -13.52 3.34 14.38
CA PRO A 539 -14.93 3.36 14.73
C PRO A 539 -15.75 4.17 13.71
N GLY A 540 -16.87 3.60 13.25
CA GLY A 540 -17.78 4.19 12.28
C GLY A 540 -17.55 3.75 10.84
N ASN A 541 -16.45 3.07 10.53
CA ASN A 541 -16.21 2.57 9.18
C ASN A 541 -17.27 1.53 8.77
N THR A 542 -17.67 1.60 7.50
CA THR A 542 -18.54 0.62 6.85
C THR A 542 -17.71 -0.24 5.93
N VAL A 543 -17.85 -1.57 6.05
CA VAL A 543 -17.16 -2.55 5.21
C VAL A 543 -18.21 -3.41 4.52
N THR A 544 -18.22 -3.38 3.19
CA THR A 544 -19.16 -4.12 2.34
C THR A 544 -18.41 -5.18 1.55
N CYS A 545 -18.66 -6.45 1.87
CA CYS A 545 -18.19 -7.59 1.08
C CYS A 545 -19.24 -7.98 0.04
N ILE A 546 -18.83 -8.14 -1.21
CA ILE A 546 -19.70 -8.58 -2.31
C ILE A 546 -19.15 -9.88 -2.86
N ILE A 547 -19.97 -10.93 -2.85
CA ILE A 547 -19.70 -12.19 -3.57
C ILE A 547 -20.52 -12.13 -4.86
N GLU A 548 -19.84 -12.05 -6.00
CA GLU A 548 -20.51 -11.89 -7.29
C GLU A 548 -21.21 -13.16 -7.77
N GLU A 549 -22.10 -12.99 -8.75
CA GLU A 549 -22.79 -14.09 -9.40
C GLU A 549 -21.81 -15.13 -9.99
N ASN A 550 -22.20 -16.40 -9.99
CA ASN A 550 -21.38 -17.52 -10.47
C ASN A 550 -20.06 -17.76 -9.69
N VAL A 551 -19.87 -17.10 -8.55
CA VAL A 551 -18.74 -17.32 -7.65
C VAL A 551 -19.11 -18.29 -6.54
N ILE A 552 -18.25 -19.29 -6.32
CA ILE A 552 -18.32 -20.20 -5.18
C ILE A 552 -17.19 -19.87 -4.20
N VAL A 553 -17.57 -19.46 -2.99
CA VAL A 553 -16.69 -19.44 -1.82
C VAL A 553 -16.80 -20.81 -1.14
N GLY A 554 -15.85 -21.69 -1.45
CA GLY A 554 -15.83 -23.09 -1.03
C GLY A 554 -14.95 -23.36 0.19
N SER A 555 -14.82 -24.63 0.57
CA SER A 555 -13.82 -25.09 1.53
C SER A 555 -13.03 -26.26 0.97
N LEU A 556 -11.72 -26.32 1.24
CA LEU A 556 -10.87 -27.47 0.93
C LEU A 556 -10.84 -28.51 2.06
N ASN A 557 -11.31 -28.16 3.27
CA ASN A 557 -11.28 -29.01 4.45
C ASN A 557 -12.62 -28.93 5.20
N ALA A 558 -13.25 -30.07 5.50
CA ALA A 558 -14.54 -30.10 6.20
C ALA A 558 -14.48 -29.46 7.61
N ASP A 559 -13.31 -29.40 8.24
CA ASP A 559 -13.12 -28.76 9.55
C ASP A 559 -12.97 -27.24 9.47
N LEU A 560 -12.80 -26.68 8.26
CA LEU A 560 -12.67 -25.25 8.04
C LEU A 560 -13.95 -24.70 7.36
N PRO A 561 -14.47 -23.55 7.80
CA PRO A 561 -15.59 -22.91 7.14
C PRO A 561 -15.18 -22.46 5.74
N SER A 562 -16.15 -22.37 4.84
CA SER A 562 -15.91 -21.83 3.51
C SER A 562 -15.73 -20.31 3.54
N PHE A 563 -16.57 -19.62 4.31
CA PHE A 563 -16.50 -18.19 4.54
C PHE A 563 -16.54 -17.89 6.04
N ASP A 564 -15.50 -17.27 6.58
CA ASP A 564 -15.44 -16.78 7.97
C ASP A 564 -15.53 -15.24 7.96
N ILE A 565 -16.42 -14.68 8.77
CA ILE A 565 -16.52 -13.22 8.94
C ILE A 565 -15.31 -12.67 9.70
N GLY A 566 -14.65 -13.49 10.51
CA GLY A 566 -13.50 -13.09 11.31
C GLY A 566 -13.90 -12.26 12.54
N THR A 567 -12.87 -11.72 13.20
CA THR A 567 -13.01 -10.92 14.43
C THR A 567 -12.79 -9.45 14.13
N TRP A 568 -13.73 -8.61 14.58
CA TRP A 568 -13.71 -7.16 14.35
C TRP A 568 -13.73 -6.38 15.67
N PRO A 569 -13.29 -5.10 15.66
CA PRO A 569 -13.27 -4.30 16.88
C PRO A 569 -14.64 -4.16 17.54
N SER A 570 -14.62 -4.26 18.88
CA SER A 570 -15.81 -4.09 19.71
C SER A 570 -15.44 -3.46 21.04
N GLU A 571 -16.37 -2.67 21.58
CA GLU A 571 -16.27 -2.01 22.87
C GLU A 571 -17.24 -2.66 23.86
N ALA A 572 -16.71 -3.12 24.98
CA ALA A 572 -17.50 -3.68 26.07
C ALA A 572 -17.68 -2.65 27.18
N GLY A 573 -18.89 -2.60 27.75
CA GLY A 573 -19.25 -1.67 28.80
C GLY A 573 -20.50 -2.12 29.54
N THR A 574 -21.12 -1.18 30.25
CA THR A 574 -22.41 -1.41 30.90
C THR A 574 -23.42 -0.35 30.50
N ALA A 575 -24.71 -0.69 30.61
CA ALA A 575 -25.81 0.24 30.36
C ALA A 575 -26.97 0.00 31.33
N THR A 576 -27.76 1.05 31.53
CA THR A 576 -29.09 0.96 32.12
C THR A 576 -30.14 0.86 31.03
N ARG A 577 -31.00 -0.15 31.15
CA ARG A 577 -32.06 -0.49 30.20
C ARG A 577 -33.42 -0.46 30.88
N SER A 578 -34.44 -0.10 30.12
CA SER A 578 -35.84 -0.16 30.53
C SER A 578 -36.62 -1.02 29.54
N SER A 579 -37.31 -2.05 30.04
CA SER A 579 -38.15 -2.91 29.19
C SER A 579 -39.16 -2.07 28.40
N GLY A 580 -39.26 -2.34 27.10
CA GLY A 580 -40.14 -1.60 26.19
C GLY A 580 -39.59 -0.25 25.70
N SER A 581 -38.38 0.14 26.10
CA SER A 581 -37.70 1.35 25.62
C SER A 581 -36.52 0.99 24.71
N PRO A 582 -36.30 1.72 23.60
CA PRO A 582 -35.10 1.57 22.77
C PRO A 582 -33.89 2.31 23.34
N VAL A 583 -34.09 3.12 24.39
CA VAL A 583 -33.07 4.02 24.92
C VAL A 583 -32.22 3.30 25.96
N LEU A 584 -30.91 3.29 25.75
CA LEU A 584 -29.92 2.88 26.73
C LEU A 584 -29.27 4.12 27.34
N THR A 585 -29.14 4.13 28.67
CA THR A 585 -28.58 5.25 29.44
C THR A 585 -27.43 4.76 30.32
N ALA A 586 -26.70 5.70 30.93
CA ALA A 586 -25.58 5.40 31.81
C ALA A 586 -24.55 4.45 31.16
N LEU A 587 -24.25 4.69 29.88
CA LEU A 587 -23.25 3.92 29.14
C LEU A 587 -21.88 4.13 29.77
N SER A 588 -21.17 3.03 30.01
CA SER A 588 -19.82 3.03 30.56
C SER A 588 -18.87 2.22 29.66
N PHE A 589 -18.47 2.79 28.52
CA PHE A 589 -17.45 2.22 27.65
C PHE A 589 -16.06 2.75 28.05
N ASN A 590 -15.03 1.91 27.90
CA ASN A 590 -13.65 2.25 28.26
C ASN A 590 -13.03 3.27 27.29
N ALA A 591 -13.37 3.19 26.00
CA ALA A 591 -13.10 4.22 25.01
C ALA A 591 -14.35 5.11 24.82
N VAL A 592 -14.13 6.42 24.77
CA VAL A 592 -15.17 7.47 24.73
C VAL A 592 -16.28 7.14 23.71
N THR A 593 -17.55 7.36 24.09
CA THR A 593 -18.74 7.27 23.21
C THR A 593 -18.69 8.10 21.92
N ALA A 594 -17.66 8.94 21.74
CA ALA A 594 -17.44 9.75 20.54
C ALA A 594 -17.21 8.92 19.27
N GLY A 595 -16.80 7.65 19.41
CA GLY A 595 -16.65 6.73 18.28
C GLY A 595 -17.92 5.96 17.90
N LEU A 596 -19.03 6.14 18.61
CA LEU A 596 -20.29 5.47 18.30
C LEU A 596 -21.01 6.18 17.14
N ALA A 597 -21.62 5.41 16.24
CA ALA A 597 -22.36 5.94 15.11
C ALA A 597 -23.63 5.12 14.86
N PRO A 598 -24.66 5.70 14.21
CA PRO A 598 -25.80 4.95 13.70
C PRO A 598 -25.38 3.75 12.85
N GLY A 599 -26.10 2.64 12.94
CA GLY A 599 -25.83 1.40 12.21
C GLY A 599 -24.95 0.39 12.96
N MET A 600 -24.18 0.82 13.97
CA MET A 600 -23.37 -0.08 14.81
C MET A 600 -24.22 -1.10 15.57
N PHE A 601 -23.76 -2.35 15.61
CA PHE A 601 -24.47 -3.43 16.29
C PHE A 601 -24.26 -3.38 17.80
N VAL A 602 -25.34 -3.65 18.54
CA VAL A 602 -25.34 -3.68 20.00
C VAL A 602 -25.88 -5.02 20.49
N ARG A 603 -25.16 -5.66 21.41
CA ARG A 603 -25.63 -6.83 22.16
C ARG A 603 -25.44 -6.63 23.64
N GLY A 604 -26.23 -7.35 24.43
CA GLY A 604 -26.13 -7.30 25.88
C GLY A 604 -27.31 -7.98 26.55
N THR A 605 -27.27 -8.07 27.88
CA THR A 605 -28.36 -8.68 28.64
C THR A 605 -29.65 -7.89 28.42
N GLY A 606 -30.68 -8.54 27.86
CA GLY A 606 -31.97 -7.92 27.61
C GLY A 606 -32.04 -7.00 26.39
N ILE A 607 -31.02 -7.02 25.53
CA ILE A 607 -31.02 -6.35 24.22
C ILE A 607 -31.38 -7.38 23.16
N GLN A 608 -32.26 -7.03 22.22
CA GLN A 608 -32.68 -7.96 21.17
C GLN A 608 -31.52 -8.29 20.22
N THR A 609 -31.49 -9.51 19.70
CA THR A 609 -30.51 -9.92 18.69
C THR A 609 -30.61 -9.02 17.45
N GLY A 610 -29.45 -8.58 16.94
CA GLY A 610 -29.35 -7.68 15.80
C GLY A 610 -29.86 -6.27 16.09
N SER A 611 -29.87 -5.80 17.34
CA SER A 611 -30.15 -4.38 17.64
C SER A 611 -29.01 -3.51 17.13
N LYS A 612 -29.33 -2.31 16.65
CA LYS A 612 -28.40 -1.32 16.11
C LYS A 612 -28.63 0.05 16.73
N ILE A 613 -27.58 0.87 16.77
CA ILE A 613 -27.69 2.28 17.13
C ILE A 613 -28.45 3.02 16.02
N VAL A 614 -29.45 3.82 16.40
CA VAL A 614 -30.15 4.75 15.51
C VAL A 614 -29.62 6.17 15.71
N SER A 615 -29.32 6.54 16.96
CA SER A 615 -28.74 7.84 17.29
C SER A 615 -27.86 7.74 18.53
N VAL A 616 -26.82 8.59 18.56
CA VAL A 616 -26.03 8.87 19.76
C VAL A 616 -26.57 10.17 20.36
N ASP A 617 -27.31 10.04 21.45
CA ASP A 617 -28.06 11.17 22.01
C ASP A 617 -27.20 12.03 22.95
N SER A 618 -26.21 11.39 23.59
CA SER A 618 -25.18 12.06 24.39
C SER A 618 -23.99 11.12 24.66
N SER A 619 -22.99 11.58 25.42
CA SER A 619 -21.85 10.75 25.80
C SER A 619 -22.15 9.57 26.74
N SER A 620 -23.40 9.40 27.16
CA SER A 620 -23.82 8.28 28.02
C SER A 620 -25.16 7.67 27.61
N GLN A 621 -25.66 8.04 26.43
CA GLN A 621 -26.99 7.65 25.97
C GLN A 621 -27.00 7.39 24.46
N ILE A 622 -27.60 6.26 24.09
CA ILE A 622 -27.88 5.89 22.69
C ILE A 622 -29.31 5.40 22.58
N THR A 623 -29.89 5.57 21.40
CA THR A 623 -31.18 4.99 21.03
C THR A 623 -30.98 3.86 20.04
N LEU A 624 -31.60 2.71 20.31
CA LEU A 624 -31.55 1.52 19.45
C LEU A 624 -32.74 1.46 18.47
N ASP A 625 -32.61 0.66 17.43
CA ASP A 625 -33.71 0.33 16.49
C ASP A 625 -34.78 -0.59 17.11
N LYS A 626 -34.43 -1.27 18.21
CA LYS A 626 -35.27 -2.26 18.90
C LYS A 626 -35.37 -1.96 20.40
N ASN A 627 -36.54 -2.23 20.95
CA ASN A 627 -36.79 -2.07 22.39
C ASN A 627 -36.06 -3.13 23.22
N ALA A 628 -35.50 -2.72 24.36
CA ALA A 628 -34.98 -3.65 25.35
C ALA A 628 -36.09 -4.58 25.87
N GLN A 629 -35.75 -5.85 26.07
CA GLN A 629 -36.68 -6.90 26.52
C GLN A 629 -36.80 -6.97 28.06
N SER A 630 -35.85 -6.40 28.79
CA SER A 630 -35.86 -6.37 30.25
C SER A 630 -35.37 -5.05 30.79
N SER A 631 -35.69 -4.77 32.06
CA SER A 631 -35.16 -3.62 32.80
C SER A 631 -33.97 -4.03 33.66
N GLY A 632 -33.03 -3.13 33.89
CA GLY A 632 -31.90 -3.34 34.79
C GLY A 632 -30.83 -2.26 34.65
N SER A 633 -30.05 -2.04 35.71
CA SER A 633 -28.92 -1.09 35.71
C SER A 633 -27.60 -1.86 35.68
N GLY A 634 -26.57 -1.28 35.03
CA GLY A 634 -25.24 -1.87 34.94
C GLY A 634 -25.19 -3.21 34.19
N GLY A 635 -26.11 -3.46 33.26
CA GLY A 635 -26.10 -4.68 32.44
C GLY A 635 -24.95 -4.63 31.43
N ALA A 636 -24.26 -5.75 31.22
CA ALA A 636 -23.19 -5.83 30.23
C ALA A 636 -23.73 -5.56 28.82
N VAL A 637 -23.04 -4.69 28.09
CA VAL A 637 -23.32 -4.31 26.71
C VAL A 637 -22.02 -4.34 25.92
N THR A 638 -22.09 -4.83 24.69
CA THR A 638 -21.01 -4.82 23.71
C THR A 638 -21.50 -4.14 22.45
N VAL A 639 -20.70 -3.23 21.92
CA VAL A 639 -20.95 -2.53 20.65
C VAL A 639 -19.84 -2.88 19.68
N TRP A 640 -20.20 -3.28 18.46
CA TRP A 640 -19.21 -3.43 17.39
C TRP A 640 -19.06 -2.10 16.69
N THR A 641 -17.83 -1.60 16.63
CA THR A 641 -17.54 -0.23 16.17
C THR A 641 -17.42 -0.13 14.65
N VAL A 642 -17.55 -1.24 13.93
CA VAL A 642 -17.50 -1.32 12.48
C VAL A 642 -18.83 -1.85 11.97
N ILE A 643 -19.34 -1.27 10.89
CA ILE A 643 -20.58 -1.71 10.24
C ILE A 643 -20.19 -2.68 9.14
N LEU A 644 -20.61 -3.95 9.27
CA LEU A 644 -20.31 -5.00 8.29
C LEU A 644 -21.54 -5.32 7.46
N ASN A 645 -21.37 -5.32 6.14
CA ASN A 645 -22.36 -5.76 5.17
C ASN A 645 -21.76 -6.86 4.29
N VAL A 646 -22.51 -7.93 4.08
CA VAL A 646 -22.20 -8.99 3.12
C VAL A 646 -23.37 -9.06 2.15
N ILE A 647 -23.08 -8.88 0.87
CA ILE A 647 -24.02 -9.05 -0.23
C ILE A 647 -23.60 -10.31 -0.97
N ASN A 648 -24.39 -11.37 -0.84
CA ASN A 648 -24.15 -12.63 -1.55
C ASN A 648 -25.06 -12.73 -2.77
N ARG A 649 -24.46 -12.64 -3.96
CA ARG A 649 -25.08 -12.97 -5.26
C ARG A 649 -24.57 -14.30 -5.83
N GLY A 650 -23.49 -14.83 -5.24
CA GLY A 650 -22.93 -16.13 -5.57
C GLY A 650 -23.37 -17.20 -4.57
N ARG A 651 -22.43 -18.08 -4.23
CA ARG A 651 -22.65 -19.16 -3.29
C ARG A 651 -21.51 -19.29 -2.29
N PHE A 652 -21.81 -19.43 -1.01
CA PHE A 652 -20.87 -20.00 -0.03
C PHE A 652 -21.25 -21.45 0.29
N GLU A 653 -20.30 -22.38 0.20
CA GLU A 653 -20.62 -23.81 0.22
C GLU A 653 -19.54 -24.65 0.92
N GLY A 654 -19.94 -25.41 1.95
CA GLY A 654 -19.07 -26.30 2.71
C GLY A 654 -18.45 -27.44 1.88
N LYS A 655 -17.35 -28.02 2.35
CA LYS A 655 -16.78 -29.24 1.75
C LYS A 655 -17.69 -30.44 1.99
N GLY A 656 -17.87 -31.32 1.00
CA GLY A 656 -18.55 -32.60 1.19
C GLY A 656 -17.72 -33.57 2.03
N GLY A 657 -18.37 -34.31 2.92
CA GLY A 657 -17.75 -35.33 3.75
C GLY A 657 -17.34 -36.57 2.96
N ASP A 658 -16.16 -37.10 3.23
CA ASP A 658 -15.67 -38.30 2.54
C ASP A 658 -16.45 -39.55 2.99
N GLY A 659 -16.66 -40.51 2.09
CA GLY A 659 -17.36 -41.75 2.43
C GLY A 659 -16.59 -42.62 3.42
N GLY A 660 -17.30 -43.48 4.15
CA GLY A 660 -16.69 -44.48 5.02
C GLY A 660 -16.00 -45.57 4.21
N LYS A 661 -14.73 -45.86 4.51
CA LYS A 661 -13.96 -46.92 3.82
C LYS A 661 -14.55 -48.30 4.14
N GLY A 662 -14.78 -49.12 3.12
CA GLY A 662 -15.24 -50.49 3.33
C GLY A 662 -14.27 -51.24 4.23
N SER A 663 -14.74 -51.75 5.38
CA SER A 663 -13.87 -52.48 6.29
C SER A 663 -14.60 -53.62 7.01
N THR A 664 -13.86 -54.42 7.79
CA THR A 664 -14.47 -55.44 8.66
C THR A 664 -15.06 -54.86 9.94
N SER A 665 -14.88 -53.56 10.16
CA SER A 665 -15.48 -52.77 11.25
C SER A 665 -16.33 -51.63 10.66
N PRO A 666 -17.39 -51.17 11.34
CA PRO A 666 -18.16 -50.03 10.87
C PRO A 666 -17.26 -48.81 10.67
N GLN A 667 -17.27 -48.23 9.47
CA GLN A 667 -16.58 -46.98 9.17
C GLN A 667 -17.60 -45.93 8.77
N ASN A 668 -17.75 -44.93 9.64
CA ASN A 668 -18.69 -43.84 9.40
C ASN A 668 -18.20 -42.97 8.24
N GLY A 669 -19.15 -42.34 7.55
CA GLY A 669 -18.82 -41.24 6.66
C GLY A 669 -18.30 -40.03 7.43
N GLY A 670 -17.43 -39.26 6.80
CA GLY A 670 -16.93 -38.00 7.32
C GLY A 670 -18.01 -36.92 7.36
N PRO A 671 -17.89 -35.93 8.26
CA PRO A 671 -18.82 -34.82 8.34
C PRO A 671 -18.74 -33.92 7.10
N GLY A 672 -19.86 -33.32 6.73
CA GLY A 672 -19.87 -32.19 5.81
C GLY A 672 -19.36 -30.92 6.49
N GLY A 673 -18.71 -30.04 5.73
CA GLY A 673 -18.12 -28.81 6.23
C GLY A 673 -19.10 -27.65 6.40
N THR A 674 -18.75 -26.69 7.23
CA THR A 674 -19.56 -25.49 7.47
C THR A 674 -19.42 -24.49 6.32
N ALA A 675 -20.52 -23.87 5.91
CA ALA A 675 -20.52 -22.88 4.83
C ALA A 675 -20.07 -21.50 5.34
N LEU A 676 -20.81 -20.94 6.30
CA LEU A 676 -20.56 -19.62 6.86
C LEU A 676 -20.33 -19.71 8.37
N LYS A 677 -19.28 -19.04 8.87
CA LYS A 677 -19.01 -18.89 10.31
C LYS A 677 -19.01 -17.42 10.69
N ALA A 678 -19.74 -17.10 11.76
CA ALA A 678 -19.87 -15.75 12.29
C ALA A 678 -19.68 -15.73 13.81
N ARG A 679 -18.80 -14.84 14.27
CA ARG A 679 -18.64 -14.46 15.69
C ARG A 679 -18.73 -12.94 15.93
N THR A 680 -18.91 -12.20 14.84
CA THR A 680 -19.06 -10.75 14.80
C THR A 680 -20.40 -10.45 14.12
N PRO A 681 -21.26 -9.55 14.66
CA PRO A 681 -22.51 -9.20 14.02
C PRO A 681 -22.31 -8.49 12.68
N PHE A 682 -23.12 -8.83 11.68
CA PHE A 682 -23.07 -8.22 10.36
C PHE A 682 -24.45 -8.29 9.68
N ASN A 683 -24.61 -7.47 8.65
CA ASN A 683 -25.76 -7.53 7.75
C ASN A 683 -25.49 -8.52 6.63
N LEU A 684 -26.40 -9.48 6.43
CA LEU A 684 -26.34 -10.39 5.29
C LEU A 684 -27.52 -10.13 4.37
N ASP A 685 -27.24 -9.63 3.17
CA ASP A 685 -28.16 -9.72 2.05
C ASP A 685 -27.83 -11.00 1.28
N ASN A 686 -28.74 -11.96 1.32
CA ASN A 686 -28.64 -13.22 0.58
C ASN A 686 -29.83 -13.38 -0.38
N SER A 687 -30.53 -12.31 -0.76
CA SER A 687 -31.76 -12.45 -1.53
C SER A 687 -31.55 -13.04 -2.92
N GLU A 688 -30.36 -12.86 -3.49
CA GLU A 688 -29.95 -13.34 -4.81
C GLU A 688 -28.96 -14.50 -4.74
N GLY A 689 -28.54 -14.91 -3.54
CA GLY A 689 -27.45 -15.87 -3.33
C GLY A 689 -27.85 -17.18 -2.66
N GLU A 690 -26.88 -18.08 -2.59
CA GLU A 690 -27.02 -19.43 -2.04
C GLU A 690 -26.02 -19.67 -0.89
N GLY A 691 -26.41 -20.48 0.09
CA GLY A 691 -25.55 -20.80 1.24
C GLY A 691 -25.76 -22.21 1.78
N TRP A 692 -24.79 -23.11 1.55
CA TRP A 692 -25.01 -24.54 1.77
C TRP A 692 -23.94 -25.18 2.66
N GLY A 693 -24.36 -25.85 3.73
CA GLY A 693 -23.48 -26.78 4.44
C GLY A 693 -23.09 -27.95 3.52
N GLY A 694 -21.90 -28.50 3.69
CA GLY A 694 -21.50 -29.70 2.96
C GLY A 694 -22.39 -30.89 3.30
N GLY A 695 -22.64 -31.77 2.34
CA GLY A 695 -23.31 -33.05 2.59
C GLY A 695 -22.39 -33.99 3.37
N GLY A 696 -22.95 -34.78 4.29
CA GLY A 696 -22.19 -35.80 5.02
C GLY A 696 -21.82 -36.99 4.14
N GLY A 697 -20.67 -37.62 4.38
CA GLY A 697 -20.26 -38.82 3.65
C GLY A 697 -21.17 -40.02 3.95
N GLY A 698 -21.40 -40.90 2.98
CA GLY A 698 -22.12 -42.15 3.21
C GLY A 698 -21.30 -43.10 4.10
N GLY A 699 -21.95 -43.81 5.02
CA GLY A 699 -21.28 -44.83 5.81
C GLY A 699 -20.95 -46.09 5.01
N ASP A 700 -20.00 -46.89 5.47
CA ASP A 700 -19.65 -48.14 4.79
C ASP A 700 -20.75 -49.22 4.93
N GLY A 701 -20.74 -50.19 4.01
CA GLY A 701 -21.77 -51.24 3.95
C GLY A 701 -21.69 -52.31 5.05
N GLY A 702 -20.59 -52.37 5.82
CA GLY A 702 -20.26 -53.47 6.72
C GLY A 702 -19.98 -54.79 5.97
N ALA A 703 -19.26 -55.75 6.58
CA ALA A 703 -19.03 -57.07 5.99
C ALA A 703 -19.53 -58.20 6.89
N ILE A 704 -20.31 -59.12 6.31
CA ILE A 704 -20.47 -60.49 6.83
C ILE A 704 -19.58 -61.50 6.07
N ASP A 705 -19.19 -61.23 4.82
CA ASP A 705 -18.43 -62.17 3.96
C ASP A 705 -17.37 -61.47 3.08
N LEU A 706 -16.43 -60.76 3.69
CA LEU A 706 -15.22 -60.21 3.05
C LEU A 706 -15.44 -59.17 1.91
N ARG A 707 -16.63 -58.59 1.72
CA ARG A 707 -16.94 -57.68 0.59
C ARG A 707 -17.52 -56.31 1.00
N ALA A 708 -17.02 -55.71 2.09
CA ALA A 708 -17.45 -54.37 2.51
C ALA A 708 -17.18 -53.32 1.43
N ARG A 709 -18.21 -52.56 1.05
CA ARG A 709 -18.12 -51.47 0.07
C ARG A 709 -17.99 -50.13 0.77
N GLY A 710 -17.24 -49.23 0.14
CA GLY A 710 -17.13 -47.85 0.59
C GLY A 710 -18.43 -47.07 0.39
N GLY A 711 -18.66 -46.10 1.28
CA GLY A 711 -19.72 -45.11 1.14
C GLY A 711 -19.41 -44.05 0.09
N GLY A 712 -20.44 -43.44 -0.47
CA GLY A 712 -20.32 -42.34 -1.42
C GLY A 712 -19.92 -41.02 -0.74
N GLY A 713 -19.24 -40.14 -1.46
CA GLY A 713 -18.87 -38.83 -0.95
C GLY A 713 -20.05 -37.86 -0.89
N GLY A 714 -20.10 -37.01 0.14
CA GLY A 714 -21.12 -35.97 0.27
C GLY A 714 -20.97 -34.82 -0.73
N ALA A 715 -22.04 -34.07 -0.96
CA ALA A 715 -22.02 -32.89 -1.82
C ALA A 715 -21.20 -31.73 -1.21
N GLY A 716 -20.57 -30.90 -2.02
CA GLY A 716 -19.89 -29.68 -1.54
C GLY A 716 -19.01 -29.02 -2.60
N ALA A 717 -18.57 -27.79 -2.33
CA ALA A 717 -17.76 -27.00 -3.27
C ALA A 717 -16.48 -27.74 -3.67
N THR A 718 -15.82 -28.32 -2.67
CA THR A 718 -14.94 -29.47 -2.87
C THR A 718 -15.75 -30.71 -2.52
N PRO A 719 -16.11 -31.57 -3.49
CA PRO A 719 -16.93 -32.72 -3.19
C PRO A 719 -16.24 -33.70 -2.23
N GLY A 720 -17.06 -34.43 -1.48
CA GLY A 720 -16.58 -35.55 -0.68
C GLY A 720 -16.07 -36.65 -1.59
N LEU A 721 -14.99 -37.29 -1.16
CA LEU A 721 -14.41 -38.42 -1.86
C LEU A 721 -15.21 -39.69 -1.54
N GLY A 722 -15.67 -40.40 -2.56
CA GLY A 722 -16.19 -41.75 -2.45
C GLY A 722 -15.08 -42.68 -1.95
N ALA A 723 -15.40 -43.56 -1.02
CA ALA A 723 -14.40 -44.41 -0.41
C ALA A 723 -14.17 -45.69 -1.22
N PRO A 724 -12.97 -46.26 -1.19
CA PRO A 724 -12.73 -47.59 -1.75
C PRO A 724 -13.46 -48.66 -0.93
N ASP A 725 -13.77 -49.77 -1.58
CA ASP A 725 -14.03 -51.03 -0.90
C ASP A 725 -12.80 -51.51 -0.12
N ARG A 726 -12.98 -52.55 0.70
CA ARG A 726 -11.92 -53.04 1.59
C ARG A 726 -10.62 -53.38 0.86
N ASP A 727 -10.73 -53.96 -0.33
CA ASP A 727 -9.60 -54.46 -1.10
C ASP A 727 -8.98 -53.36 -1.99
N GLY A 728 -9.56 -52.14 -2.01
CA GLY A 728 -9.05 -51.01 -2.79
C GLY A 728 -9.33 -51.10 -4.29
N VAL A 729 -10.16 -52.04 -4.73
CA VAL A 729 -10.36 -52.39 -6.14
C VAL A 729 -11.50 -51.60 -6.77
N LYS A 730 -12.56 -51.29 -6.00
CA LYS A 730 -13.71 -50.51 -6.47
C LYS A 730 -13.97 -49.34 -5.54
N ARG A 731 -14.16 -48.16 -6.12
CA ARG A 731 -14.45 -46.93 -5.39
C ARG A 731 -15.91 -46.56 -5.54
N ALA A 732 -16.53 -46.11 -4.45
CA ALA A 732 -17.82 -45.42 -4.51
C ALA A 732 -17.68 -44.10 -5.29
N GLN A 733 -18.80 -43.50 -5.67
CA GLN A 733 -18.76 -42.24 -6.40
C GLN A 733 -18.42 -41.09 -5.45
N ASP A 734 -17.57 -40.19 -5.94
CA ASP A 734 -17.36 -38.88 -5.34
C ASP A 734 -18.69 -38.10 -5.43
N GLY A 735 -18.89 -37.15 -4.50
CA GLY A 735 -20.00 -36.23 -4.61
C GLY A 735 -19.84 -35.27 -5.80
N THR A 736 -20.83 -34.43 -5.99
CA THR A 736 -20.70 -33.21 -6.81
C THR A 736 -20.94 -31.98 -5.92
N THR A 737 -20.94 -30.78 -6.49
CA THR A 737 -21.37 -29.58 -5.77
C THR A 737 -22.85 -29.64 -5.36
N GLU A 738 -23.67 -30.46 -6.01
CA GLU A 738 -25.12 -30.43 -5.80
C GLU A 738 -25.72 -31.76 -5.36
N SER A 739 -24.94 -32.84 -5.35
CA SER A 739 -25.47 -34.18 -5.12
C SER A 739 -24.46 -35.06 -4.39
N GLY A 740 -24.97 -35.83 -3.44
CA GLY A 740 -24.19 -36.88 -2.79
C GLY A 740 -23.94 -38.06 -3.74
N GLY A 741 -22.70 -38.52 -3.77
CA GLY A 741 -22.26 -39.64 -4.57
C GLY A 741 -22.90 -40.96 -4.13
N PHE A 742 -23.14 -41.85 -5.09
CA PHE A 742 -23.65 -43.19 -4.78
C PHE A 742 -22.60 -44.05 -4.08
N GLY A 743 -23.01 -44.77 -3.04
CA GLY A 743 -22.19 -45.81 -2.41
C GLY A 743 -21.92 -46.99 -3.34
N GLY A 744 -20.92 -47.81 -3.02
CA GLY A 744 -20.58 -48.97 -3.87
C GLY A 744 -21.74 -49.97 -3.98
N SER A 745 -22.07 -50.41 -5.20
CA SER A 745 -23.31 -51.15 -5.51
C SER A 745 -23.09 -52.66 -5.78
N LEU A 746 -22.93 -53.49 -4.74
CA LEU A 746 -23.09 -54.96 -4.72
C LEU A 746 -23.52 -55.41 -3.30
N ASP A 747 -23.82 -56.71 -3.06
CA ASP A 747 -24.33 -57.44 -1.85
C ASP A 747 -24.16 -56.85 -0.42
N SER A 748 -23.29 -55.87 -0.20
CA SER A 748 -23.15 -55.06 1.02
C SER A 748 -22.88 -53.61 0.63
N ALA A 749 -23.91 -52.94 0.10
CA ALA A 749 -23.75 -51.63 -0.51
C ALA A 749 -23.41 -50.55 0.53
N GLY A 750 -22.56 -49.60 0.15
CA GLY A 750 -22.25 -48.42 0.97
C GLY A 750 -23.39 -47.40 0.93
N GLY A 751 -23.47 -46.55 1.94
CA GLY A 751 -24.44 -45.46 2.00
C GLY A 751 -24.18 -44.43 0.91
N ARG A 752 -25.23 -43.77 0.41
CA ARG A 752 -25.09 -42.58 -0.44
C ARG A 752 -24.55 -41.41 0.40
N GLY A 753 -23.72 -40.57 -0.18
CA GLY A 753 -23.41 -39.27 0.38
C GLY A 753 -24.67 -38.41 0.51
N GLY A 754 -24.65 -37.44 1.42
CA GLY A 754 -25.71 -36.46 1.57
C GLY A 754 -25.66 -35.43 0.44
N ASP A 755 -26.84 -34.97 0.02
CA ASP A 755 -26.98 -33.75 -0.80
C ASP A 755 -26.63 -32.50 0.04
N PRO A 756 -26.54 -31.28 -0.53
CA PRO A 756 -26.13 -30.09 0.23
C PRO A 756 -26.97 -29.87 1.50
N GLY A 757 -26.28 -29.71 2.64
CA GLY A 757 -26.87 -29.55 3.96
C GLY A 757 -27.56 -30.80 4.53
N GLN A 758 -27.38 -31.98 3.93
CA GLN A 758 -27.99 -33.24 4.38
C GLN A 758 -26.94 -34.22 4.92
N PRO A 759 -27.30 -35.05 5.93
CA PRO A 759 -26.41 -36.09 6.41
C PRO A 759 -26.23 -37.19 5.35
N GLY A 760 -25.10 -37.89 5.42
CA GLY A 760 -24.90 -39.10 4.63
C GLY A 760 -25.86 -40.21 5.06
N GLN A 761 -26.06 -41.19 4.20
CA GLN A 761 -26.88 -42.35 4.53
C GLN A 761 -26.06 -43.42 5.26
N LEU A 762 -26.72 -44.16 6.15
CA LEU A 762 -26.22 -45.42 6.70
C LEU A 762 -25.96 -46.41 5.56
N GLY A 763 -24.91 -47.24 5.67
CA GLY A 763 -24.71 -48.36 4.75
C GLY A 763 -25.93 -49.30 4.71
N PRO A 764 -26.52 -49.64 3.55
CA PRO A 764 -27.67 -50.55 3.48
C PRO A 764 -27.34 -52.04 3.65
N GLY A 765 -26.07 -52.47 3.73
CA GLY A 765 -25.67 -53.89 3.79
C GLY A 765 -26.23 -54.69 4.97
N PRO A 766 -26.41 -56.02 4.90
CA PRO A 766 -27.31 -56.78 5.79
C PRO A 766 -26.90 -56.95 7.27
N GLY A 767 -25.71 -56.49 7.73
CA GLY A 767 -25.19 -56.73 9.10
C GLY A 767 -25.56 -55.66 10.15
N PRO A 768 -25.35 -55.88 11.46
CA PRO A 768 -25.48 -54.84 12.50
C PRO A 768 -24.31 -53.84 12.51
N ASP A 769 -23.18 -54.22 11.93
CA ASP A 769 -21.92 -53.47 11.93
C ASP A 769 -21.77 -52.57 10.69
N ARG A 770 -22.70 -51.61 10.52
CA ARG A 770 -22.69 -50.67 9.38
C ARG A 770 -22.20 -49.31 9.81
N GLY A 771 -21.37 -48.68 8.98
CA GLY A 771 -20.98 -47.30 9.18
C GLY A 771 -22.18 -46.37 9.11
N ALA A 772 -22.30 -45.48 10.10
CA ALA A 772 -23.25 -44.37 10.07
C ALA A 772 -22.88 -43.38 8.96
N GLY A 773 -23.87 -42.72 8.38
CA GLY A 773 -23.60 -41.56 7.53
C GLY A 773 -23.01 -40.42 8.36
N GLY A 774 -22.10 -39.67 7.76
CA GLY A 774 -21.54 -38.47 8.36
C GLY A 774 -22.63 -37.41 8.57
N PRO A 775 -22.49 -36.57 9.60
CA PRO A 775 -23.43 -35.47 9.82
C PRO A 775 -23.35 -34.44 8.68
N ALA A 776 -24.47 -33.73 8.46
CA ALA A 776 -24.50 -32.59 7.56
C ALA A 776 -23.62 -31.45 8.09
N GLY A 777 -23.00 -30.71 7.18
CA GLY A 777 -22.41 -29.42 7.48
C GLY A 777 -23.47 -28.37 7.80
N LEU A 778 -23.06 -27.33 8.52
CA LEU A 778 -23.91 -26.19 8.86
C LEU A 778 -23.97 -25.22 7.68
N ALA A 779 -25.16 -24.69 7.40
CA ALA A 779 -25.28 -23.54 6.51
C ALA A 779 -24.68 -22.28 7.18
N ILE A 780 -24.99 -22.09 8.47
CA ILE A 780 -24.48 -20.98 9.28
C ILE A 780 -24.14 -21.47 10.69
N ASP A 781 -22.90 -21.27 11.10
CA ASP A 781 -22.45 -21.34 12.48
C ASP A 781 -22.37 -19.90 13.04
N GLY A 782 -23.19 -19.58 14.04
CA GLY A 782 -23.29 -18.25 14.63
C GLY A 782 -24.46 -17.42 14.10
N VAL A 783 -25.60 -18.03 13.76
CA VAL A 783 -26.76 -17.36 13.13
C VAL A 783 -27.28 -16.15 13.93
N SER A 784 -27.12 -16.13 15.25
CA SER A 784 -27.48 -14.96 16.05
C SER A 784 -26.72 -13.71 15.63
N TYR A 785 -25.49 -13.85 15.11
CA TYR A 785 -24.67 -12.74 14.65
C TYR A 785 -25.11 -12.23 13.27
N VAL A 786 -25.96 -12.98 12.57
CA VAL A 786 -26.44 -12.60 11.25
C VAL A 786 -27.71 -11.77 11.39
N ASN A 787 -27.68 -10.55 10.86
CA ASN A 787 -28.88 -9.76 10.62
C ASN A 787 -29.22 -9.83 9.13
N PHE A 788 -30.20 -10.66 8.77
CA PHE A 788 -30.66 -10.76 7.39
C PHE A 788 -31.30 -9.44 6.92
N VAL A 789 -30.80 -8.91 5.82
CA VAL A 789 -31.38 -7.78 5.10
C VAL A 789 -32.12 -8.39 3.90
N GLY A 790 -33.44 -8.21 3.85
CA GLY A 790 -34.26 -8.87 2.82
C GLY A 790 -34.53 -10.35 3.09
N ALA A 791 -34.75 -11.12 2.01
CA ALA A 791 -35.00 -12.55 2.10
C ALA A 791 -33.71 -13.33 2.41
N SER A 792 -33.82 -14.43 3.16
CA SER A 792 -32.66 -15.25 3.53
C SER A 792 -32.03 -16.02 2.35
N GLY A 793 -32.60 -15.94 1.14
CA GLY A 793 -32.17 -16.74 -0.01
C GLY A 793 -32.33 -18.25 0.16
N ASP A 794 -31.60 -19.02 -0.65
CA ASP A 794 -31.52 -20.48 -0.53
C ASP A 794 -30.42 -20.88 0.46
N LEU A 795 -30.83 -21.24 1.68
CA LEU A 795 -29.93 -21.77 2.71
C LEU A 795 -30.21 -23.26 2.96
N ARG A 796 -29.19 -24.10 2.76
CA ARG A 796 -29.30 -25.56 2.92
C ARG A 796 -28.39 -26.07 4.03
N GLY A 797 -28.97 -26.65 5.06
CA GLY A 797 -28.26 -27.12 6.25
C GLY A 797 -28.71 -26.39 7.51
N ALA A 798 -28.27 -26.88 8.67
CA ALA A 798 -28.67 -26.30 9.94
C ALA A 798 -28.02 -24.91 10.17
N GLN A 799 -28.73 -24.06 10.90
CA GLN A 799 -28.25 -22.75 11.36
C GLN A 799 -28.17 -22.80 12.88
N THR A 800 -26.98 -22.65 13.44
CA THR A 800 -26.72 -22.84 14.89
C THR A 800 -25.92 -21.66 15.45
N ASN A 801 -25.65 -21.65 16.78
CA ASN A 801 -24.96 -20.57 17.49
C ASN A 801 -23.73 -21.06 18.25
#